data_AF-A0A377GJU3-F1
#
_entry.id   AF-A0A377GJU3-F1
#
_cell.length_a   1.000
_cell.length_b   1.000
_cell.length_c   1.000
_cell.angle_alpha   90.00
_cell.angle_beta   90.00
_cell.angle_gamma   90.00
#
_symmetry.space_group_name_H-M   'P 1'
#
loop_
_entity.id
_entity.type
_entity.pdbx_description
1 polymer ?
#
loop_
_entity_poly.entity_id
_entity_poly.type
_entity_poly.pdbx_seq_one_letter_code
_entity_poly.pdbx_strand_id
1 'polypeptide(L)'
;MGKSSIPKDIRQNEINYICTLLNHNLIRTTQDLIANFDLLIEQIQQNKHIFKEAYTPEQCVQILKKAITTYNNVYDYKITLKEEIIDNFISSERGKNDVGTIHKTAVEPSVEDDLTKVTKGYDRLEMAQEKVQQISGSILQVLTHKEFAVVPQIIIGSGDTGTTLWLEQYKEYHGTSQAQLAQGELPPILIIGADPGNWKHDYTLAQPHSILERTECKENPSIYLPTDYYQKNPHANGRHVYQANQVNLGFTEAPLLRATVLRVEKRSNHLGDWESPDQEYRLVVKIPNGAKNIYANELKICTGLGPARNIISGSLLSSAEFDCLNKLDLKKGFTPIVDGNQFILTDTEEHAKAPRKIVIYGGGGTAAACYRKGFFGHDKRTEDMEFDETNQQNSVIWIARQFDKAGTGKLATTALSSAQSRGELMHAELIKIEPQKNGKLLLLFITDRSIATTAKKKTKALSIECDQLIYSVGQDDNLMRGICKEIEDDLSLVYDKNNMVLNVCSPDKKVIFFGAAAMAVREKEYMNATWKWLQSENIGGDVGPGSMPPSRAQIKCYNFLRGLNPNSINANMDSQYLIIKYLEKAGVEEKVAASFVEDLLNARKASTCGASHSMIQALLTKHKLDQIIEIKGHGHLALKTESHAVSTKSKQQLLSWLGPRRTTKDADIFVSSVHAEKTSKATIEKEEQGVQLITEIRT
;
A
#
# COMPACT_ATOMS: atom_id res chain seq x y z
N MET A 1 -43.71 -6.38 15.87
CA MET A 1 -43.05 -6.56 14.56
C MET A 1 -41.58 -6.23 14.74
N GLY A 2 -40.70 -7.24 14.60
CA GLY A 2 -39.27 -7.07 14.84
C GLY A 2 -38.64 -6.14 13.81
N LYS A 3 -37.72 -5.26 14.23
CA LYS A 3 -36.88 -4.46 13.32
C LYS A 3 -36.08 -5.44 12.46
N SER A 4 -36.44 -5.62 11.18
CA SER A 4 -35.67 -6.45 10.25
C SER A 4 -34.38 -5.73 9.90
N SER A 5 -33.25 -6.23 10.41
CA SER A 5 -31.91 -5.77 10.02
C SER A 5 -31.47 -6.46 8.73
N ILE A 6 -30.63 -5.78 7.95
CA ILE A 6 -29.92 -6.38 6.82
C ILE A 6 -29.21 -7.67 7.31
N PRO A 7 -29.28 -8.80 6.56
CA PRO A 7 -28.57 -10.02 6.93
C PRO A 7 -27.08 -9.75 7.16
N LYS A 8 -26.49 -10.29 8.22
CA LYS A 8 -25.07 -10.03 8.55
C LYS A 8 -24.08 -10.64 7.55
N ASP A 9 -24.53 -11.61 6.77
CA ASP A 9 -23.73 -12.36 5.82
C ASP A 9 -23.93 -11.91 4.36
N ILE A 10 -24.72 -10.85 4.11
CA ILE A 10 -24.76 -10.22 2.78
C ILE A 10 -23.48 -9.38 2.61
N ARG A 11 -22.78 -9.62 1.49
CA ARG A 11 -21.49 -9.00 1.18
C ARG A 11 -21.65 -7.77 0.31
N GLN A 12 -20.61 -6.95 0.26
CA GLN A 12 -20.66 -5.69 -0.49
C GLN A 12 -20.67 -5.94 -2.02
N ASN A 13 -20.04 -6.99 -2.57
CA ASN A 13 -20.22 -7.36 -3.98
C ASN A 13 -21.66 -7.77 -4.34
N GLU A 14 -22.39 -8.45 -3.46
CA GLU A 14 -23.78 -8.87 -3.69
C GLU A 14 -24.66 -7.62 -3.80
N ILE A 15 -24.42 -6.63 -2.93
CA ILE A 15 -25.02 -5.29 -3.02
C ILE A 15 -24.63 -4.57 -4.32
N ASN A 16 -23.35 -4.62 -4.71
CA ASN A 16 -22.85 -3.91 -5.89
C ASN A 16 -23.22 -4.60 -7.21
N TYR A 17 -23.50 -5.90 -7.20
CA TYR A 17 -24.09 -6.60 -8.32
C TYR A 17 -25.48 -6.05 -8.61
N ILE A 18 -26.30 -5.82 -7.57
CA ILE A 18 -27.58 -5.13 -7.73
C ILE A 18 -27.36 -3.72 -8.28
N CYS A 19 -26.36 -2.97 -7.80
CA CYS A 19 -26.00 -1.66 -8.37
C CYS A 19 -25.60 -1.75 -9.85
N THR A 20 -24.92 -2.81 -10.26
CA THR A 20 -24.53 -3.04 -11.66
C THR A 20 -25.76 -3.35 -12.52
N LEU A 21 -26.71 -4.14 -12.01
CA LEU A 21 -27.99 -4.39 -12.68
C LEU A 21 -28.83 -3.11 -12.78
N LEU A 22 -28.85 -2.28 -11.73
CA LEU A 22 -29.50 -0.96 -11.76
C LEU A 22 -28.91 -0.09 -12.87
N ASN A 23 -27.59 -0.07 -13.01
CA ASN A 23 -26.90 0.66 -14.09
C ASN A 23 -27.18 0.07 -15.48
N HIS A 24 -27.11 -1.26 -15.60
CA HIS A 24 -27.35 -1.99 -16.85
C HIS A 24 -28.76 -1.76 -17.39
N ASN A 25 -29.76 -1.76 -16.51
CA ASN A 25 -31.15 -1.46 -16.84
C ASN A 25 -31.42 0.04 -17.00
N LEU A 26 -30.39 0.88 -16.94
CA LEU A 26 -30.47 2.34 -17.07
C LEU A 26 -31.45 2.98 -16.08
N ILE A 27 -31.55 2.41 -14.87
CA ILE A 27 -32.43 2.93 -13.83
C ILE A 27 -31.78 4.19 -13.24
N ARG A 28 -32.37 5.36 -13.49
CA ARG A 28 -31.84 6.67 -13.03
C ARG A 28 -32.85 7.43 -12.17
N THR A 29 -34.12 7.09 -12.27
CA THR A 29 -35.22 7.69 -11.53
C THR A 29 -36.08 6.63 -10.84
N THR A 30 -36.88 7.05 -9.86
CA THR A 30 -37.90 6.18 -9.24
C THR A 30 -38.87 5.60 -10.29
N GLN A 31 -39.15 6.33 -11.37
CA GLN A 31 -40.04 5.85 -12.43
C GLN A 31 -39.38 4.76 -13.28
N ASP A 32 -38.08 4.87 -13.57
CA ASP A 32 -37.33 3.82 -14.26
C ASP A 32 -37.27 2.56 -13.41
N LEU A 33 -37.10 2.70 -12.08
CA LEU A 33 -37.13 1.58 -11.15
C LEU A 33 -38.49 0.89 -11.18
N ILE A 34 -39.59 1.64 -11.13
CA ILE A 34 -40.96 1.07 -11.23
C ILE A 34 -41.13 0.32 -12.55
N ALA A 35 -40.72 0.92 -13.67
CA ALA A 35 -40.90 0.34 -15.00
C ALA A 35 -40.07 -0.94 -15.22
N ASN A 36 -38.92 -1.05 -14.55
CA ASN A 36 -37.98 -2.17 -14.71
C ASN A 36 -37.89 -3.06 -13.46
N PHE A 37 -38.81 -2.93 -12.50
CA PHE A 37 -38.68 -3.60 -11.20
C PHE A 37 -38.69 -5.12 -11.34
N ASP A 38 -39.65 -5.68 -12.09
CA ASP A 38 -39.77 -7.13 -12.27
C ASP A 38 -38.56 -7.70 -13.00
N LEU A 39 -38.08 -7.00 -14.04
CA LEU A 39 -36.86 -7.37 -14.77
C LEU A 39 -35.63 -7.38 -13.85
N LEU A 40 -35.50 -6.36 -13.01
CA LEU A 40 -34.41 -6.26 -12.02
C LEU A 40 -34.48 -7.43 -11.02
N ILE A 41 -35.66 -7.76 -10.50
CA ILE A 41 -35.84 -8.87 -9.56
C ILE A 41 -35.51 -10.21 -10.23
N GLU A 42 -35.97 -10.45 -11.45
CA GLU A 42 -35.62 -11.66 -12.21
C GLU A 42 -34.10 -11.80 -12.41
N GLN A 43 -33.41 -10.71 -12.76
CA GLN A 43 -31.95 -10.70 -12.90
C GLN A 43 -31.20 -10.91 -11.58
N ILE A 44 -31.75 -10.42 -10.46
CA ILE A 44 -31.18 -10.67 -9.12
C ILE A 44 -31.36 -12.15 -8.75
N GLN A 45 -32.55 -12.71 -8.97
CA GLN A 45 -32.86 -14.12 -8.65
C GLN A 45 -32.01 -15.13 -9.44
N GLN A 46 -31.45 -14.73 -10.59
CA GLN A 46 -30.47 -15.55 -11.31
C GLN A 46 -29.18 -15.79 -10.51
N ASN A 47 -28.83 -14.89 -9.59
CA ASN A 47 -27.71 -15.06 -8.67
C ASN A 47 -28.20 -15.47 -7.28
N LYS A 48 -28.27 -16.79 -7.05
CA LYS A 48 -28.72 -17.39 -5.77
C LYS A 48 -27.92 -16.97 -4.54
N HIS A 49 -26.76 -16.32 -4.70
CA HIS A 49 -25.99 -15.78 -3.58
C HIS A 49 -26.56 -14.47 -3.02
N ILE A 50 -27.42 -13.76 -3.75
CA ILE A 50 -27.95 -12.45 -3.33
C ILE A 50 -29.23 -12.60 -2.53
N PHE A 51 -30.25 -13.24 -3.11
CA PHE A 51 -31.45 -13.66 -2.39
C PHE A 51 -31.29 -15.13 -2.02
N LYS A 52 -30.48 -15.38 -0.99
CA LYS A 52 -30.24 -16.72 -0.46
C LYS A 52 -31.56 -17.33 0.03
N GLU A 53 -31.71 -18.65 -0.11
CA GLU A 53 -32.93 -19.37 0.32
C GLU A 53 -33.25 -19.19 1.81
N ALA A 54 -32.24 -18.91 2.64
CA ALA A 54 -32.40 -18.64 4.06
C ALA A 54 -32.96 -17.24 4.39
N TYR A 55 -33.07 -16.34 3.41
CA TYR A 55 -33.52 -14.96 3.63
C TYR A 55 -35.03 -14.82 3.49
N THR A 56 -35.63 -14.06 4.41
CA THR A 56 -37.05 -13.70 4.29
C THR A 56 -37.26 -12.61 3.23
N PRO A 57 -38.46 -12.47 2.65
CA PRO A 57 -38.78 -11.39 1.71
C PRO A 57 -38.47 -10.00 2.28
N GLU A 58 -38.68 -9.79 3.58
CA GLU A 58 -38.35 -8.54 4.27
C GLU A 58 -36.84 -8.29 4.32
N GLN A 59 -36.02 -9.33 4.48
CA GLN A 59 -34.57 -9.22 4.41
C GLN A 59 -34.10 -8.90 2.99
N CYS A 60 -34.70 -9.52 1.97
CA CYS A 60 -34.46 -9.19 0.56
C CYS A 60 -34.81 -7.72 0.24
N VAL A 61 -35.89 -7.18 0.81
CA VAL A 61 -36.24 -5.76 0.70
C VAL A 61 -35.18 -4.87 1.36
N GLN A 62 -34.62 -5.26 2.51
CA GLN A 62 -33.53 -4.50 3.14
C GLN A 62 -32.25 -4.53 2.29
N ILE A 63 -31.94 -5.66 1.64
CA ILE A 63 -30.83 -5.79 0.68
C ILE A 63 -31.05 -4.84 -0.51
N LEU A 64 -32.25 -4.84 -1.11
CA LEU A 64 -32.60 -3.93 -2.20
C LEU A 64 -32.53 -2.46 -1.78
N LYS A 65 -33.06 -2.10 -0.60
CA LYS A 65 -32.95 -0.75 -0.05
C LYS A 65 -31.49 -0.34 0.11
N LYS A 66 -30.65 -1.22 0.68
CA LYS A 66 -29.22 -0.96 0.83
C LYS A 66 -28.52 -0.78 -0.52
N ALA A 67 -28.85 -1.60 -1.52
CA ALA A 67 -28.32 -1.48 -2.88
C ALA A 67 -28.77 -0.19 -3.57
N ILE A 68 -30.05 0.15 -3.53
CA ILE A 68 -30.59 1.40 -4.10
C ILE A 68 -30.00 2.61 -3.39
N THR A 69 -29.85 2.58 -2.05
CA THR A 69 -29.15 3.63 -1.32
C THR A 69 -27.69 3.74 -1.75
N THR A 70 -27.00 2.61 -1.90
CA THR A 70 -25.60 2.59 -2.36
C THR A 70 -25.48 3.14 -3.77
N TYR A 71 -26.35 2.72 -4.68
CA TYR A 71 -26.42 3.18 -6.06
C TYR A 71 -26.77 4.68 -6.17
N ASN A 72 -27.76 5.15 -5.41
CA ASN A 72 -28.08 6.57 -5.28
C ASN A 72 -26.87 7.36 -4.77
N ASN A 73 -26.16 6.86 -3.76
CA ASN A 73 -24.99 7.54 -3.22
C ASN A 73 -23.82 7.57 -4.21
N VAL A 74 -23.72 6.57 -5.09
CA VAL A 74 -22.66 6.49 -6.11
C VAL A 74 -22.95 7.42 -7.29
N TYR A 75 -24.20 7.51 -7.74
CA TYR A 75 -24.59 8.23 -8.96
C TYR A 75 -25.41 9.52 -8.71
N ASP A 76 -25.57 9.92 -7.45
CA ASP A 76 -26.39 11.04 -6.97
C ASP A 76 -27.85 11.00 -7.46
N TYR A 77 -28.41 9.80 -7.54
CA TYR A 77 -29.82 9.61 -7.87
C TYR A 77 -30.71 9.73 -6.65
N LYS A 78 -31.99 10.02 -6.89
CA LYS A 78 -33.04 10.07 -5.86
C LYS A 78 -34.07 8.96 -6.05
N ILE A 79 -33.59 7.77 -6.40
CA ILE A 79 -34.44 6.61 -6.63
C ILE A 79 -34.98 6.16 -5.27
N THR A 80 -36.30 6.07 -5.14
CA THR A 80 -36.93 5.63 -3.90
C THR A 80 -37.69 4.33 -4.17
N LEU A 81 -37.44 3.31 -3.36
CA LEU A 81 -38.25 2.10 -3.39
C LEU A 81 -39.59 2.38 -2.70
N LYS A 82 -40.64 2.62 -3.49
CA LYS A 82 -41.99 2.93 -2.99
C LYS A 82 -42.61 1.75 -2.25
N GLU A 83 -43.42 2.03 -1.23
CA GLU A 83 -44.10 1.01 -0.41
C GLU A 83 -45.00 0.09 -1.25
N GLU A 84 -45.69 0.63 -2.26
CA GLU A 84 -46.53 -0.15 -3.18
C GLU A 84 -45.75 -1.27 -3.91
N ILE A 85 -44.50 -1.00 -4.30
CA ILE A 85 -43.62 -1.99 -4.95
C ILE A 85 -43.15 -3.04 -3.94
N ILE A 86 -42.86 -2.59 -2.71
CA ILE A 86 -42.43 -3.47 -1.60
C ILE A 86 -43.54 -4.45 -1.24
N ASP A 87 -44.78 -3.96 -1.10
CA ASP A 87 -45.93 -4.77 -0.72
C ASP A 87 -46.30 -5.78 -1.81
N ASN A 88 -46.18 -5.38 -3.08
CA ASN A 88 -46.37 -6.28 -4.22
C ASN A 88 -45.29 -7.37 -4.27
N PHE A 89 -44.01 -7.01 -4.04
CA PHE A 89 -42.92 -7.97 -3.98
C PHE A 89 -43.09 -8.98 -2.83
N ILE A 90 -43.34 -8.51 -1.61
CA ILE A 90 -43.55 -9.36 -0.43
C ILE A 90 -44.77 -10.28 -0.63
N SER A 91 -45.87 -9.76 -1.17
CA SER A 91 -47.07 -10.53 -1.45
C SER A 91 -46.86 -11.58 -2.54
N SER A 92 -46.10 -11.25 -3.58
CA SER A 92 -45.80 -12.16 -4.69
C SER A 92 -44.85 -13.31 -4.29
N GLU A 93 -43.80 -13.03 -3.49
CA GLU A 93 -42.87 -14.06 -3.01
C GLU A 93 -43.49 -14.95 -1.93
N ARG A 94 -44.47 -14.44 -1.17
CA ARG A 94 -45.31 -15.27 -0.27
C ARG A 94 -46.30 -16.15 -1.03
N GLY A 95 -46.65 -15.80 -2.28
CA GLY A 95 -47.58 -16.53 -3.15
C GLY A 95 -46.91 -17.54 -4.09
N LYS A 96 -45.60 -17.44 -4.34
CA LYS A 96 -44.83 -18.36 -5.21
C LYS A 96 -44.41 -19.62 -4.45
N ASN A 97 -45.38 -20.50 -4.17
CA ASN A 97 -45.13 -21.92 -3.93
C ASN A 97 -45.54 -22.81 -5.13
N ASP A 98 -45.97 -22.23 -6.25
CA ASP A 98 -46.35 -23.01 -7.44
C ASP A 98 -45.75 -22.47 -8.75
N VAL A 99 -44.93 -23.34 -9.33
CA VAL A 99 -44.53 -23.60 -10.73
C VAL A 99 -44.85 -22.55 -11.82
N GLY A 100 -43.81 -22.11 -12.53
CA GLY A 100 -43.93 -21.68 -13.94
C GLY A 100 -42.86 -20.69 -14.40
N THR A 101 -41.65 -21.17 -14.76
CA THR A 101 -40.59 -20.30 -15.30
C THR A 101 -40.59 -20.33 -16.83
N ILE A 102 -41.05 -19.25 -17.47
CA ILE A 102 -40.72 -18.93 -18.86
C ILE A 102 -39.36 -18.22 -18.83
N HIS A 103 -38.30 -18.91 -19.27
CA HIS A 103 -36.98 -18.30 -19.42
C HIS A 103 -36.95 -17.38 -20.65
N LYS A 104 -36.87 -16.06 -20.44
CA LYS A 104 -36.30 -15.14 -21.43
C LYS A 104 -34.79 -15.04 -21.24
N THR A 105 -34.13 -14.92 -22.39
CA THR A 105 -32.68 -14.95 -22.68
C THR A 105 -31.76 -14.47 -21.56
N ALA A 106 -30.83 -15.35 -21.19
CA ALA A 106 -29.70 -15.05 -20.32
C ALA A 106 -28.96 -13.80 -20.83
N VAL A 107 -28.77 -12.82 -19.96
CA VAL A 107 -27.78 -11.78 -20.18
C VAL A 107 -26.43 -12.48 -20.05
N GLU A 108 -25.71 -12.65 -21.15
CA GLU A 108 -24.28 -13.00 -21.06
C GLU A 108 -23.65 -11.97 -20.11
N PRO A 109 -22.86 -12.39 -19.09
CA PRO A 109 -22.15 -11.48 -18.20
C PRO A 109 -21.04 -10.82 -19.01
N SER A 110 -21.40 -9.91 -19.90
CA SER A 110 -20.48 -9.27 -20.82
C SER A 110 -19.85 -8.09 -20.11
N VAL A 111 -18.54 -8.26 -19.83
CA VAL A 111 -17.61 -7.33 -19.21
C VAL A 111 -17.84 -7.18 -17.71
N GLU A 112 -16.87 -7.64 -16.90
CA GLU A 112 -16.76 -7.18 -15.51
C GLU A 112 -16.69 -5.65 -15.53
N ASP A 113 -17.80 -4.99 -15.22
CA ASP A 113 -17.80 -3.55 -14.97
C ASP A 113 -16.81 -3.24 -13.86
N ASP A 114 -16.11 -2.11 -13.94
CA ASP A 114 -15.10 -1.69 -12.99
C ASP A 114 -15.64 -1.67 -11.56
N LEU A 115 -16.92 -1.34 -11.39
CA LEU A 115 -17.59 -1.42 -10.11
C LEU A 115 -17.59 -2.85 -9.55
N THR A 116 -17.92 -3.85 -10.37
CA THR A 116 -17.90 -5.27 -9.96
C THR A 116 -16.47 -5.72 -9.61
N LYS A 117 -15.48 -5.35 -10.43
CA LYS A 117 -14.06 -5.70 -10.18
C LYS A 117 -13.56 -5.14 -8.85
N VAL A 118 -13.74 -3.83 -8.64
CA VAL A 118 -13.26 -3.11 -7.45
C VAL A 118 -13.93 -3.66 -6.18
N THR A 119 -15.22 -3.95 -6.25
CA THR A 119 -16.00 -4.37 -5.09
C THR A 119 -15.71 -5.81 -4.68
N LYS A 120 -15.52 -6.71 -5.64
CA LYS A 120 -14.96 -8.05 -5.36
C LYS A 120 -13.57 -7.96 -4.72
N GLY A 121 -12.76 -6.97 -5.09
CA GLY A 121 -11.45 -6.72 -4.46
C GLY A 121 -11.58 -6.36 -2.97
N TYR A 122 -12.59 -5.58 -2.59
CA TYR A 122 -12.84 -5.25 -1.18
C TYR A 122 -13.38 -6.42 -0.37
N ASP A 123 -14.24 -7.27 -0.94
CA ASP A 123 -14.70 -8.47 -0.23
C ASP A 123 -13.58 -9.48 -0.04
N ARG A 124 -12.70 -9.65 -1.04
CA ARG A 124 -11.51 -10.48 -0.91
C ARG A 124 -10.59 -9.97 0.19
N LEU A 125 -10.48 -8.65 0.35
CA LEU A 125 -9.74 -8.03 1.45
C LEU A 125 -10.34 -8.38 2.82
N GLU A 126 -11.67 -8.26 2.99
CA GLU A 126 -12.36 -8.63 4.23
C GLU A 126 -12.12 -10.11 4.57
N MET A 127 -12.35 -11.01 3.61
CA MET A 127 -12.09 -12.45 3.77
C MET A 127 -10.63 -12.75 4.12
N ALA A 128 -9.68 -12.02 3.52
CA ALA A 128 -8.26 -12.21 3.81
C ALA A 128 -7.89 -11.73 5.21
N GLN A 129 -8.48 -10.63 5.69
CA GLN A 129 -8.27 -10.13 7.05
C GLN A 129 -8.78 -11.13 8.11
N GLU A 130 -9.95 -11.73 7.88
CA GLU A 130 -10.48 -12.81 8.73
C GLU A 130 -9.54 -14.01 8.74
N LYS A 131 -9.07 -14.47 7.58
CA LYS A 131 -8.11 -15.58 7.48
C LYS A 131 -6.80 -15.30 8.21
N VAL A 132 -6.24 -14.11 8.04
CA VAL A 132 -5.02 -13.70 8.75
C VAL A 132 -5.24 -13.70 10.27
N GLN A 133 -6.39 -13.20 10.73
CA GLN A 133 -6.73 -13.20 12.16
C GLN A 133 -6.89 -14.62 12.70
N GLN A 134 -7.55 -15.51 11.95
CA GLN A 134 -7.70 -16.92 12.30
C GLN A 134 -6.34 -17.63 12.39
N ILE A 135 -5.49 -17.48 11.37
CA ILE A 135 -4.14 -18.08 11.35
C ILE A 135 -3.31 -17.57 12.53
N SER A 136 -3.31 -16.26 12.78
CA SER A 136 -2.59 -15.69 13.93
C SER A 136 -3.12 -16.23 15.26
N GLY A 137 -4.43 -16.42 15.40
CA GLY A 137 -5.04 -17.01 16.59
C GLY A 137 -4.63 -18.47 16.80
N SER A 138 -4.61 -19.27 15.74
CA SER A 138 -4.16 -20.66 15.79
C SER A 138 -2.67 -20.78 16.12
N ILE A 139 -1.81 -19.91 15.56
CA ILE A 139 -0.39 -19.85 15.93
C ILE A 139 -0.24 -19.55 17.43
N LEU A 140 -0.97 -18.56 17.95
CA LEU A 140 -0.94 -18.20 19.37
C LEU A 140 -1.39 -19.36 20.27
N GLN A 141 -2.40 -20.12 19.85
CA GLN A 141 -2.84 -21.31 20.59
C GLN A 141 -1.71 -22.34 20.68
N VAL A 142 -1.05 -22.66 19.57
CA VAL A 142 0.10 -23.58 19.55
C VAL A 142 1.25 -23.07 20.43
N LEU A 143 1.54 -21.76 20.39
CA LEU A 143 2.61 -21.16 21.20
C LEU A 143 2.29 -21.11 22.70
N THR A 144 1.02 -20.95 23.09
CA THR A 144 0.62 -20.83 24.50
C THR A 144 0.90 -22.13 25.26
N HIS A 145 0.80 -23.28 24.59
CA HIS A 145 1.02 -24.59 25.19
C HIS A 145 2.48 -25.06 25.17
N LYS A 146 3.42 -24.26 24.65
CA LYS A 146 4.84 -24.61 24.57
C LYS A 146 5.68 -23.66 25.41
N GLU A 147 6.72 -24.14 26.07
CA GLU A 147 7.67 -23.29 26.81
C GLU A 147 8.39 -22.34 25.83
N PHE A 148 8.97 -22.93 24.78
CA PHE A 148 9.55 -22.26 23.62
C PHE A 148 9.10 -22.94 22.32
N ALA A 149 9.36 -22.29 21.18
CA ALA A 149 9.11 -22.85 19.86
C ALA A 149 10.38 -22.89 19.02
N VAL A 150 10.44 -23.82 18.06
CA VAL A 150 11.48 -23.86 17.03
C VAL A 150 10.80 -23.65 15.69
N VAL A 151 11.25 -22.64 14.95
CA VAL A 151 10.82 -22.37 13.58
C VAL A 151 12.08 -22.10 12.75
N PRO A 152 12.40 -22.96 11.76
CA PRO A 152 13.64 -22.85 11.00
C PRO A 152 13.85 -21.47 10.34
N GLN A 153 12.79 -20.88 9.79
CA GLN A 153 12.85 -19.66 9.00
C GLN A 153 11.88 -18.61 9.56
N ILE A 154 12.38 -17.42 9.89
CA ILE A 154 11.53 -16.33 10.39
C ILE A 154 11.66 -15.09 9.50
N ILE A 155 10.52 -14.50 9.13
CA ILE A 155 10.43 -13.19 8.49
C ILE A 155 9.95 -12.17 9.52
N ILE A 156 10.74 -11.14 9.80
CA ILE A 156 10.36 -10.03 10.66
C ILE A 156 9.82 -8.88 9.80
N GLY A 157 8.52 -8.63 9.90
CA GLY A 157 7.78 -7.61 9.17
C GLY A 157 6.90 -8.17 8.05
N SER A 158 5.62 -7.77 8.04
CA SER A 158 4.59 -8.20 7.07
C SER A 158 4.22 -7.13 6.04
N GLY A 159 5.03 -6.08 5.90
CA GLY A 159 4.88 -5.04 4.87
C GLY A 159 5.24 -5.53 3.46
N ASP A 160 5.46 -4.59 2.53
CA ASP A 160 5.70 -4.92 1.10
C ASP A 160 6.91 -5.84 0.86
N THR A 161 8.05 -5.57 1.51
CA THR A 161 9.27 -6.39 1.39
C THR A 161 9.06 -7.80 1.94
N GLY A 162 8.44 -7.93 3.13
CA GLY A 162 8.18 -9.24 3.76
C GLY A 162 7.16 -10.07 2.99
N THR A 163 6.10 -9.41 2.47
CA THR A 163 5.13 -10.03 1.56
C THR A 163 5.81 -10.48 0.27
N THR A 164 6.73 -9.69 -0.28
CA THR A 164 7.49 -10.07 -1.48
C THR A 164 8.36 -11.30 -1.24
N LEU A 165 9.07 -11.39 -0.11
CA LEU A 165 9.81 -12.60 0.25
C LEU A 165 8.90 -13.83 0.35
N TRP A 166 7.75 -13.71 1.02
CA TRP A 166 6.77 -14.78 1.13
C TRP A 166 6.28 -15.28 -0.24
N LEU A 167 5.97 -14.33 -1.13
CA LEU A 167 5.44 -14.64 -2.46
C LEU A 167 6.50 -15.16 -3.43
N GLU A 168 7.76 -14.76 -3.30
CA GLU A 168 8.83 -15.15 -4.23
C GLU A 168 9.63 -16.36 -3.75
N GLN A 169 9.95 -16.45 -2.46
CA GLN A 169 10.85 -17.47 -1.91
C GLN A 169 10.11 -18.72 -1.40
N TYR A 170 8.93 -18.55 -0.80
CA TYR A 170 8.26 -19.60 -0.03
C TYR A 170 6.99 -20.16 -0.71
N LYS A 171 6.96 -20.13 -2.06
CA LYS A 171 5.81 -20.58 -2.88
C LYS A 171 5.38 -22.02 -2.59
N GLU A 172 6.33 -22.90 -2.27
CA GLU A 172 6.06 -24.32 -1.97
C GLU A 172 5.26 -24.53 -0.68
N TYR A 173 5.20 -23.54 0.21
CA TYR A 173 4.48 -23.59 1.48
C TYR A 173 3.14 -22.85 1.45
N HIS A 174 2.73 -22.32 0.28
CA HIS A 174 1.44 -21.64 0.15
C HIS A 174 0.30 -22.64 0.35
N GLY A 175 -0.65 -22.32 1.22
CA GLY A 175 -1.81 -23.17 1.49
C GLY A 175 -1.56 -24.37 2.43
N THR A 176 -0.42 -24.42 3.13
CA THR A 176 -0.10 -25.53 4.06
C THR A 176 -0.32 -25.19 5.53
N SER A 177 -0.34 -23.90 5.88
CA SER A 177 -0.29 -23.43 7.27
C SER A 177 -1.49 -23.91 8.10
N GLN A 178 -2.71 -23.83 7.57
CA GLN A 178 -3.90 -24.23 8.34
C GLN A 178 -3.89 -25.73 8.67
N ALA A 179 -3.46 -26.57 7.74
CA ALA A 179 -3.35 -28.01 7.96
C ALA A 179 -2.34 -28.35 9.07
N GLN A 180 -1.18 -27.69 9.07
CA GLN A 180 -0.14 -27.87 10.11
C GLN A 180 -0.63 -27.37 11.48
N LEU A 181 -1.26 -26.20 11.52
CA LEU A 181 -1.78 -25.64 12.77
C LEU A 181 -2.91 -26.49 13.36
N ALA A 182 -3.76 -27.09 12.52
CA ALA A 182 -4.79 -28.02 12.97
C ALA A 182 -4.22 -29.28 13.62
N GLN A 183 -2.97 -29.66 13.29
CA GLN A 183 -2.24 -30.77 13.91
C GLN A 183 -1.46 -30.34 15.16
N GLY A 184 -1.56 -29.07 15.58
CA GLY A 184 -0.80 -28.53 16.72
C GLY A 184 0.66 -28.22 16.41
N GLU A 185 1.02 -28.19 15.13
CA GLU A 185 2.37 -27.93 14.65
C GLU A 185 2.52 -26.50 14.12
N LEU A 186 3.69 -25.90 14.33
CA LEU A 186 3.99 -24.60 13.74
C LEU A 186 4.50 -24.80 12.31
N PRO A 187 4.08 -23.96 11.35
CA PRO A 187 4.65 -23.96 10.02
C PRO A 187 6.17 -23.72 10.05
N PRO A 188 6.94 -24.27 9.09
CA PRO A 188 8.41 -24.17 9.08
C PRO A 188 8.91 -22.74 8.79
N ILE A 189 8.01 -21.86 8.34
CA ILE A 189 8.22 -20.43 8.18
C ILE A 189 7.25 -19.71 9.10
N LEU A 190 7.71 -18.66 9.77
CA LEU A 190 6.85 -17.78 10.55
C LEU A 190 7.09 -16.33 10.15
N ILE A 191 6.02 -15.61 9.85
CA ILE A 191 6.07 -14.16 9.65
C ILE A 191 5.64 -13.51 10.96
N ILE A 192 6.45 -12.60 11.51
CA ILE A 192 6.13 -11.89 12.76
C ILE A 192 6.01 -10.40 12.47
N GLY A 193 4.84 -9.82 12.77
CA GLY A 193 4.62 -8.38 12.65
C GLY A 193 3.32 -7.95 13.32
N ALA A 194 3.41 -6.99 14.24
CA ALA A 194 2.26 -6.52 15.02
C ALA A 194 1.20 -5.84 14.14
N ASP A 195 1.63 -4.98 13.22
CA ASP A 195 0.79 -4.34 12.21
C ASP A 195 1.46 -4.48 10.83
N PRO A 196 0.69 -4.61 9.72
CA PRO A 196 1.25 -4.65 8.38
C PRO A 196 1.64 -3.26 7.84
N GLY A 197 1.66 -2.23 8.70
CA GLY A 197 1.93 -0.84 8.38
C GLY A 197 0.67 0.04 8.29
N ASN A 198 0.88 1.37 8.25
CA ASN A 198 -0.18 2.38 8.27
C ASN A 198 -0.64 2.87 6.88
N TRP A 199 -0.41 2.12 5.81
CA TRP A 199 -0.85 2.54 4.46
C TRP A 199 -2.31 2.15 4.25
N LYS A 200 -3.18 2.49 5.19
CA LYS A 200 -4.62 2.23 5.09
C LYS A 200 -5.34 3.39 4.39
N HIS A 201 -4.65 4.50 4.18
CA HIS A 201 -5.16 5.77 3.66
C HIS A 201 -4.70 6.06 2.24
N ASP A 202 -5.47 6.88 1.53
CA ASP A 202 -5.15 7.31 0.17
C ASP A 202 -3.86 8.14 0.18
N TYR A 203 -2.79 7.53 -0.32
CA TYR A 203 -1.47 8.12 -0.40
C TYR A 203 -0.86 7.73 -1.74
N THR A 204 -0.47 8.72 -2.53
CA THR A 204 0.20 8.47 -3.79
C THR A 204 1.66 8.12 -3.52
N LEU A 205 2.02 6.90 -3.92
CA LEU A 205 3.40 6.47 -3.97
C LEU A 205 4.12 7.14 -5.12
N ALA A 206 5.40 7.40 -4.91
CA ALA A 206 6.29 7.91 -5.93
C ALA A 206 6.34 7.01 -7.19
N GLN A 207 6.01 5.72 -7.07
CA GLN A 207 6.16 4.77 -8.17
C GLN A 207 4.84 4.45 -8.91
N PRO A 208 4.88 4.29 -10.25
CA PRO A 208 3.76 3.80 -11.04
C PRO A 208 3.47 2.31 -10.86
N HIS A 209 2.30 1.90 -11.35
CA HIS A 209 1.88 0.48 -11.37
C HIS A 209 2.88 -0.43 -12.09
N SER A 210 3.50 0.04 -13.18
CA SER A 210 4.53 -0.71 -13.91
C SER A 210 5.70 -1.19 -13.05
N ILE A 211 5.96 -0.55 -11.91
CA ILE A 211 7.05 -0.90 -10.98
C ILE A 211 6.54 -1.81 -9.84
N LEU A 212 5.29 -1.65 -9.43
CA LEU A 212 4.76 -2.21 -8.18
C LEU A 212 3.78 -3.38 -8.35
N GLU A 213 3.51 -3.82 -9.57
CA GLU A 213 2.69 -5.00 -9.79
C GLU A 213 3.50 -6.31 -9.73
N ARG A 214 2.76 -7.42 -9.62
CA ARG A 214 3.31 -8.79 -9.61
C ARG A 214 2.44 -9.63 -10.54
N THR A 215 3.02 -10.52 -11.33
CA THR A 215 2.24 -11.27 -12.34
C THR A 215 1.50 -12.49 -11.81
N GLU A 216 1.96 -13.07 -10.71
CA GLU A 216 1.49 -14.38 -10.23
C GLU A 216 0.79 -14.32 -8.88
N CYS A 217 0.59 -13.12 -8.35
CA CYS A 217 -0.09 -12.93 -7.09
C CYS A 217 -1.61 -13.06 -7.27
N LYS A 218 -2.31 -13.37 -6.17
CA LYS A 218 -3.77 -13.46 -6.15
C LYS A 218 -4.44 -12.09 -6.32
N GLU A 219 -3.76 -11.02 -5.89
CA GLU A 219 -4.29 -9.67 -5.90
C GLU A 219 -3.20 -8.64 -6.25
N ASN A 220 -3.51 -7.70 -7.14
CA ASN A 220 -2.67 -6.54 -7.46
C ASN A 220 -3.38 -5.24 -7.06
N PRO A 221 -2.62 -4.15 -6.84
CA PRO A 221 -3.20 -2.83 -6.54
C PRO A 221 -4.21 -2.35 -7.62
N SER A 222 -4.01 -2.73 -8.89
CA SER A 222 -4.90 -2.35 -10.00
C SER A 222 -6.32 -2.88 -9.90
N ILE A 223 -6.58 -3.89 -9.06
CA ILE A 223 -7.92 -4.42 -8.84
C ILE A 223 -8.84 -3.35 -8.25
N TYR A 224 -8.28 -2.44 -7.45
CA TYR A 224 -9.00 -1.35 -6.79
C TYR A 224 -9.15 -0.09 -7.66
N LEU A 225 -8.77 -0.17 -8.94
CA LEU A 225 -8.80 0.95 -9.88
C LEU A 225 -9.71 0.69 -11.08
N PRO A 226 -10.35 1.73 -11.63
CA PRO A 226 -11.00 1.64 -12.93
C PRO A 226 -9.99 1.23 -14.02
N THR A 227 -10.42 0.43 -14.97
CA THR A 227 -9.60 -0.10 -16.07
C THR A 227 -9.02 1.02 -16.90
N ASP A 228 -9.82 2.04 -17.25
CA ASP A 228 -9.37 3.20 -18.02
C ASP A 228 -8.32 4.03 -17.28
N TYR A 229 -8.43 4.13 -15.95
CA TYR A 229 -7.43 4.81 -15.14
C TYR A 229 -6.15 3.99 -15.08
N TYR A 230 -6.25 2.69 -14.84
CA TYR A 230 -5.12 1.77 -14.83
C TYR A 230 -4.37 1.77 -16.16
N GLN A 231 -5.06 1.74 -17.32
CA GLN A 231 -4.43 1.74 -18.65
C GLN A 231 -3.48 2.92 -18.89
N LYS A 232 -3.66 4.05 -18.18
CA LYS A 232 -2.77 5.22 -18.23
C LYS A 232 -1.46 5.02 -17.44
N ASN A 233 -1.30 3.88 -16.75
CA ASN A 233 -0.20 3.56 -15.84
C ASN A 233 0.07 4.67 -14.82
N PRO A 234 -0.92 5.01 -13.97
CA PRO A 234 -0.79 6.11 -13.01
C PRO A 234 0.23 5.76 -11.91
N HIS A 235 0.53 6.74 -11.07
CA HIS A 235 1.22 6.48 -9.81
C HIS A 235 0.37 5.57 -8.92
N ALA A 236 1.01 4.62 -8.25
CA ALA A 236 0.35 3.63 -7.41
C ALA A 236 -0.12 4.27 -6.10
N ASN A 237 -1.24 3.78 -5.58
CA ASN A 237 -1.73 4.21 -4.28
C ASN A 237 -1.26 3.24 -3.18
N GLY A 238 -0.67 3.78 -2.12
CA GLY A 238 -0.16 3.03 -0.97
C GLY A 238 -1.23 2.17 -0.29
N ARG A 239 -2.48 2.66 -0.25
CA ARG A 239 -3.64 1.90 0.21
C ARG A 239 -3.84 0.63 -0.58
N HIS A 240 -3.84 0.73 -1.89
CA HIS A 240 -4.10 -0.41 -2.77
C HIS A 240 -2.95 -1.43 -2.72
N VAL A 241 -1.71 -0.97 -2.53
CA VAL A 241 -0.55 -1.85 -2.27
C VAL A 241 -0.72 -2.61 -0.95
N TYR A 242 -1.11 -1.92 0.12
CA TYR A 242 -1.40 -2.55 1.40
C TYR A 242 -2.52 -3.58 1.28
N GLN A 243 -3.64 -3.21 0.65
CA GLN A 243 -4.81 -4.08 0.49
C GLN A 243 -4.46 -5.33 -0.32
N ALA A 244 -3.76 -5.17 -1.45
CA ALA A 244 -3.27 -6.30 -2.23
C ALA A 244 -2.32 -7.20 -1.43
N ASN A 245 -1.42 -6.63 -0.62
CA ASN A 245 -0.54 -7.42 0.24
C ASN A 245 -1.32 -8.20 1.31
N GLN A 246 -2.33 -7.60 1.94
CA GLN A 246 -3.20 -8.31 2.89
C GLN A 246 -3.94 -9.48 2.23
N VAL A 247 -4.51 -9.26 1.05
CA VAL A 247 -5.17 -10.34 0.30
C VAL A 247 -4.21 -11.46 -0.02
N ASN A 248 -3.03 -11.12 -0.55
CA ASN A 248 -2.02 -12.11 -0.88
C ASN A 248 -1.57 -12.91 0.34
N LEU A 249 -1.31 -12.28 1.47
CA LEU A 249 -0.95 -12.98 2.72
C LEU A 249 -2.07 -13.91 3.17
N GLY A 250 -3.33 -13.44 3.21
CA GLY A 250 -4.46 -14.24 3.68
C GLY A 250 -4.80 -15.43 2.77
N PHE A 251 -4.74 -15.25 1.45
CA PHE A 251 -5.11 -16.29 0.48
C PHE A 251 -4.00 -17.26 0.12
N THR A 252 -2.76 -16.95 0.45
CA THR A 252 -1.65 -17.92 0.40
C THR A 252 -1.43 -18.62 1.74
N GLU A 253 -2.29 -18.36 2.73
CA GLU A 253 -2.18 -18.85 4.10
C GLU A 253 -0.83 -18.53 4.73
N ALA A 254 -0.35 -17.30 4.56
CA ALA A 254 0.90 -16.85 5.17
C ALA A 254 0.82 -17.04 6.69
N PRO A 255 1.80 -17.70 7.33
CA PRO A 255 1.83 -17.96 8.77
C PRO A 255 2.20 -16.68 9.53
N LEU A 256 1.31 -15.70 9.53
CA LEU A 256 1.50 -14.39 10.14
C LEU A 256 1.06 -14.39 11.60
N LEU A 257 2.01 -14.24 12.50
CA LEU A 257 1.81 -13.96 13.91
C LEU A 257 1.78 -12.45 14.16
N ARG A 258 0.64 -11.93 14.63
CA ARG A 258 0.49 -10.54 15.09
C ARG A 258 1.14 -10.35 16.46
N ALA A 259 2.45 -10.21 16.47
CA ALA A 259 3.26 -10.04 17.68
C ALA A 259 4.42 -9.07 17.45
N THR A 260 5.04 -8.62 18.54
CA THR A 260 6.20 -7.71 18.50
C THR A 260 7.46 -8.46 18.85
N VAL A 261 8.49 -8.37 18.01
CA VAL A 261 9.84 -8.86 18.34
C VAL A 261 10.49 -7.84 19.26
N LEU A 262 10.94 -8.26 20.44
CA LEU A 262 11.61 -7.40 21.41
C LEU A 262 13.12 -7.37 21.20
N ARG A 263 13.70 -8.50 20.81
CA ARG A 263 15.14 -8.69 20.63
C ARG A 263 15.42 -9.96 19.83
N VAL A 264 16.57 -9.96 19.17
CA VAL A 264 17.17 -11.12 18.52
C VAL A 264 18.50 -11.38 19.20
N GLU A 265 18.65 -12.60 19.70
CA GLU A 265 19.78 -13.06 20.51
C GLU A 265 20.57 -14.14 19.75
N LYS A 266 21.89 -14.16 19.95
CA LYS A 266 22.80 -15.19 19.42
C LYS A 266 23.14 -16.22 20.49
N ARG A 267 23.11 -17.50 20.13
CA ARG A 267 23.45 -18.60 21.05
C ARG A 267 24.78 -18.41 21.77
N SER A 268 25.79 -17.90 21.07
CA SER A 268 27.14 -17.68 21.62
C SER A 268 27.16 -16.79 22.87
N ASN A 269 26.17 -15.91 23.02
CA ASN A 269 26.07 -14.96 24.13
C ASN A 269 25.20 -15.47 25.29
N HIS A 270 24.44 -16.55 25.06
CA HIS A 270 23.35 -17.02 25.94
C HIS A 270 23.49 -18.52 26.24
N LEU A 271 24.70 -19.07 26.25
CA LEU A 271 24.94 -20.51 26.46
C LEU A 271 24.36 -21.05 27.79
N GLY A 272 24.16 -20.18 28.79
CA GLY A 272 23.66 -20.56 30.11
C GLY A 272 22.14 -20.77 30.20
N ASP A 273 21.37 -20.15 29.30
CA ASP A 273 19.90 -20.17 29.27
C ASP A 273 19.34 -20.58 27.89
N TRP A 274 20.18 -21.18 27.04
CA TRP A 274 19.79 -21.65 25.71
C TRP A 274 19.12 -23.02 25.78
N GLU A 275 17.87 -23.10 25.34
CA GLU A 275 17.06 -24.34 25.45
C GLU A 275 17.07 -25.18 24.16
N SER A 276 17.54 -24.62 23.03
CA SER A 276 17.58 -25.32 21.73
C SER A 276 19.01 -25.37 21.16
N PRO A 277 19.81 -26.41 21.51
CA PRO A 277 21.22 -26.49 21.14
C PRO A 277 21.50 -26.51 19.63
N ASP A 278 20.53 -26.90 18.80
CA ASP A 278 20.72 -27.00 17.36
C ASP A 278 20.43 -25.68 16.62
N GLN A 279 19.93 -24.67 17.33
CA GLN A 279 19.55 -23.37 16.75
C GLN A 279 20.55 -22.29 17.15
N GLU A 280 20.92 -21.44 16.20
CA GLU A 280 21.91 -20.39 16.41
C GLU A 280 21.30 -19.08 16.91
N TYR A 281 20.01 -18.86 16.65
CA TYR A 281 19.30 -17.63 16.97
C TYR A 281 18.04 -17.89 17.78
N ARG A 282 17.68 -16.92 18.63
CA ARG A 282 16.43 -16.87 19.41
C ARG A 282 15.83 -15.49 19.30
N LEU A 283 14.52 -15.43 19.06
CA LEU A 283 13.75 -14.20 19.16
C LEU A 283 12.96 -14.24 20.47
N VAL A 284 12.98 -13.12 21.19
CA VAL A 284 12.03 -12.89 22.29
C VAL A 284 10.85 -12.11 21.74
N VAL A 285 9.69 -12.76 21.70
CA VAL A 285 8.49 -12.27 21.03
C VAL A 285 7.42 -11.95 22.07
N LYS A 286 6.97 -10.70 22.11
CA LYS A 286 5.84 -10.26 22.92
C LYS A 286 4.53 -10.67 22.25
N ILE A 287 3.82 -11.57 22.91
CA ILE A 287 2.46 -12.02 22.58
C ILE A 287 1.47 -11.48 23.65
N PRO A 288 0.14 -11.57 23.44
CA PRO A 288 -0.83 -11.06 24.42
C PRO A 288 -0.65 -11.61 25.85
N ASN A 289 -0.23 -12.88 25.98
CA ASN A 289 -0.08 -13.58 27.27
C ASN A 289 1.34 -13.50 27.87
N GLY A 290 2.22 -12.64 27.35
CA GLY A 290 3.60 -12.48 27.85
C GLY A 290 4.65 -12.54 26.75
N ALA A 291 5.86 -12.96 27.09
CA ALA A 291 6.95 -13.14 26.13
C ALA A 291 7.17 -14.64 25.85
N LYS A 292 7.52 -14.97 24.60
CA LYS A 292 7.89 -16.33 24.18
C LYS A 292 9.22 -16.32 23.44
N ASN A 293 10.00 -17.36 23.70
CA ASN A 293 11.23 -17.65 22.98
C ASN A 293 10.90 -18.46 21.72
N ILE A 294 11.34 -17.96 20.56
CA ILE A 294 11.24 -18.68 19.28
C ILE A 294 12.66 -18.83 18.72
N TYR A 295 13.14 -20.06 18.67
CA TYR A 295 14.46 -20.41 18.14
C TYR A 295 14.38 -20.61 16.62
N ALA A 296 15.43 -20.19 15.91
CA ALA A 296 15.49 -20.23 14.46
C ALA A 296 16.92 -20.41 13.93
N ASN A 297 17.00 -20.83 12.65
CA ASN A 297 18.24 -20.97 11.92
C ASN A 297 18.53 -19.78 11.00
N GLU A 298 17.49 -19.19 10.40
CA GLU A 298 17.64 -18.10 9.45
C GLU A 298 16.55 -17.03 9.68
N LEU A 299 16.98 -15.77 9.64
CA LEU A 299 16.18 -14.60 9.92
C LEU A 299 16.19 -13.65 8.72
N LYS A 300 15.00 -13.29 8.25
CA LYS A 300 14.78 -12.30 7.19
C LYS A 300 14.16 -11.05 7.78
N ILE A 301 14.94 -9.98 7.88
CA ILE A 301 14.51 -8.72 8.49
C ILE A 301 14.06 -7.79 7.37
N CYS A 302 12.76 -7.50 7.34
CA CYS A 302 12.10 -6.75 6.27
C CYS A 302 11.48 -5.44 6.76
N THR A 303 11.28 -5.31 8.07
CA THR A 303 10.91 -4.06 8.71
C THR A 303 12.17 -3.37 9.21
N GLY A 304 12.34 -2.10 8.83
CA GLY A 304 13.52 -1.30 9.21
C GLY A 304 13.22 0.12 9.59
N LEU A 305 11.98 0.54 9.37
CA LEU A 305 11.63 1.94 9.26
C LEU A 305 10.64 2.25 10.38
N GLY A 306 11.13 2.94 11.40
CA GLY A 306 10.37 3.43 12.53
C GLY A 306 9.64 4.75 12.22
N PRO A 307 9.03 5.40 13.23
CA PRO A 307 8.53 6.77 13.09
C PRO A 307 9.64 7.72 12.62
N ALA A 308 9.30 8.92 12.12
CA ALA A 308 10.38 9.87 11.83
C ALA A 308 11.19 10.18 13.08
N ARG A 309 12.45 10.52 12.86
CA ARG A 309 13.36 10.91 13.92
C ARG A 309 12.77 12.12 14.66
N ASN A 310 12.46 11.95 15.94
CA ASN A 310 11.96 13.05 16.76
C ASN A 310 13.13 13.93 17.22
N ILE A 311 13.37 15.01 16.50
CA ILE A 311 14.36 16.03 16.85
C ILE A 311 13.78 17.17 17.69
N ILE A 312 12.49 17.11 18.03
CA ILE A 312 11.75 18.20 18.65
C ILE A 312 11.62 17.97 20.15
N SER A 313 11.09 16.81 20.56
CA SER A 313 10.84 16.47 21.96
C SER A 313 12.14 16.39 22.76
N GLY A 314 12.21 17.11 23.88
CA GLY A 314 13.37 17.18 24.75
C GLY A 314 14.53 18.02 24.22
N SER A 315 14.44 18.56 23.00
CA SER A 315 15.49 19.38 22.37
C SER A 315 15.02 20.79 22.03
N LEU A 316 13.98 20.92 21.20
CA LEU A 316 13.41 22.22 20.80
C LEU A 316 12.20 22.62 21.65
N LEU A 317 11.56 21.64 22.28
CA LEU A 317 10.45 21.78 23.22
C LEU A 317 10.65 20.81 24.39
N SER A 318 10.06 21.09 25.55
CA SER A 318 9.94 20.07 26.59
C SER A 318 9.03 18.92 26.12
N SER A 319 9.22 17.71 26.65
CA SER A 319 8.41 16.55 26.26
C SER A 319 6.92 16.79 26.49
N ALA A 320 6.55 17.45 27.59
CA ALA A 320 5.16 17.78 27.90
C ALA A 320 4.54 18.78 26.91
N GLU A 321 5.29 19.79 26.49
CA GLU A 321 4.83 20.74 25.45
C GLU A 321 4.66 20.04 24.10
N PHE A 322 5.63 19.22 23.71
CA PHE A 322 5.55 18.42 22.49
C PHE A 322 4.33 17.50 22.51
N ASP A 323 4.10 16.76 23.60
CA ASP A 323 2.96 15.84 23.73
C ASP A 323 1.60 16.55 23.66
N CYS A 324 1.55 17.82 24.03
CA CYS A 324 0.35 18.66 23.88
C CYS A 324 0.14 19.09 22.42
N LEU A 325 1.22 19.50 21.74
CA LEU A 325 1.19 20.04 20.38
C LEU A 325 1.17 18.96 19.29
N ASN A 326 1.55 17.73 19.61
CA ASN A 326 1.54 16.57 18.72
C ASN A 326 0.26 15.73 18.85
N LYS A 327 -0.86 16.40 19.17
CA LYS A 327 -2.21 15.79 19.21
C LYS A 327 -3.16 16.61 18.36
N LEU A 328 -4.20 15.96 17.84
CA LEU A 328 -5.25 16.61 17.07
C LEU A 328 -5.94 17.67 17.94
N ASP A 329 -5.85 18.94 17.53
CA ASP A 329 -6.65 20.00 18.12
C ASP A 329 -8.04 19.98 17.45
N LEU A 330 -9.03 19.43 18.15
CA LEU A 330 -10.40 19.30 17.63
C LEU A 330 -11.04 20.64 17.26
N LYS A 331 -10.60 21.76 17.85
CA LYS A 331 -11.13 23.09 17.49
C LYS A 331 -10.54 23.60 16.18
N LYS A 332 -9.26 23.32 15.95
CA LYS A 332 -8.57 23.71 14.71
C LYS A 332 -8.79 22.72 13.58
N GLY A 333 -9.07 21.45 13.91
CA GLY A 333 -9.22 20.35 12.96
C GLY A 333 -7.90 19.79 12.43
N PHE A 334 -6.77 20.06 13.10
CA PHE A 334 -5.44 19.60 12.70
C PHE A 334 -4.46 19.52 13.89
N THR A 335 -3.36 18.80 13.73
CA THR A 335 -2.29 18.68 14.73
C THR A 335 -1.22 19.77 14.53
N PRO A 336 -0.96 20.66 15.52
CA PRO A 336 0.01 21.76 15.36
C PRO A 336 1.43 21.33 14.99
N ILE A 337 1.95 20.25 15.57
CA ILE A 337 3.27 19.69 15.23
C ILE A 337 3.07 18.22 14.88
N VAL A 338 3.28 17.83 13.63
CA VAL A 338 2.97 16.48 13.15
C VAL A 338 4.16 15.84 12.46
N ASP A 339 4.33 14.54 12.69
CA ASP A 339 5.28 13.70 11.98
C ASP A 339 4.92 13.62 10.49
N GLY A 340 5.92 13.73 9.60
CA GLY A 340 5.70 13.68 8.16
C GLY A 340 5.10 12.36 7.67
N ASN A 341 5.46 11.22 8.27
CA ASN A 341 4.83 9.94 7.92
C ASN A 341 3.38 9.90 8.40
N GLN A 342 3.09 10.36 9.61
CA GLN A 342 1.71 10.50 10.09
C GLN A 342 0.89 11.43 9.18
N PHE A 343 1.45 12.55 8.74
CA PHE A 343 0.78 13.53 7.89
C PHE A 343 0.30 12.93 6.55
N ILE A 344 1.16 12.16 5.88
CA ILE A 344 0.84 11.57 4.57
C ILE A 344 0.11 10.24 4.65
N LEU A 345 0.29 9.47 5.74
CA LEU A 345 -0.31 8.15 5.92
C LEU A 345 -1.64 8.20 6.66
N THR A 346 -2.18 9.37 6.98
CA THR A 346 -3.49 9.53 7.62
C THR A 346 -4.26 10.70 7.02
N ASP A 347 -5.59 10.67 7.16
CA ASP A 347 -6.49 11.76 6.72
C ASP A 347 -6.80 12.72 7.88
N THR A 348 -6.16 12.53 9.04
CA THR A 348 -6.41 13.30 10.27
C THR A 348 -6.29 14.80 10.06
N GLU A 349 -5.38 15.20 9.17
CA GLU A 349 -5.06 16.59 8.85
C GLU A 349 -5.94 17.19 7.76
N GLU A 350 -6.79 16.39 7.09
CA GLU A 350 -7.65 16.82 5.98
C GLU A 350 -9.03 17.31 6.45
N HIS A 351 -9.34 17.17 7.75
CA HIS A 351 -10.66 17.49 8.30
C HIS A 351 -10.99 18.99 8.28
N ALA A 352 -10.00 19.87 8.47
CA ALA A 352 -10.24 21.32 8.48
C ALA A 352 -10.27 21.88 7.05
N LYS A 353 -11.41 22.46 6.67
CA LYS A 353 -11.63 23.10 5.35
C LYS A 353 -10.97 24.49 5.21
N ALA A 354 -10.60 25.12 6.33
CA ALA A 354 -9.98 26.43 6.30
C ALA A 354 -8.52 26.33 5.83
N PRO A 355 -8.07 27.21 4.91
CA PRO A 355 -6.66 27.32 4.52
C PRO A 355 -5.75 27.59 5.71
N ARG A 356 -4.55 27.01 5.68
CA ARG A 356 -3.53 27.11 6.73
C ARG A 356 -2.21 27.58 6.17
N LYS A 357 -1.35 28.10 7.04
CA LYS A 357 0.07 28.26 6.77
C LYS A 357 0.84 27.09 7.36
N ILE A 358 1.40 26.27 6.48
CA ILE A 358 2.12 25.05 6.81
C ILE A 358 3.62 25.27 6.59
N VAL A 359 4.44 24.89 7.56
CA VAL A 359 5.89 24.81 7.39
C VAL A 359 6.30 23.34 7.41
N ILE A 360 7.05 22.93 6.39
CA ILE A 360 7.59 21.58 6.27
C ILE A 360 9.09 21.66 6.53
N TYR A 361 9.57 20.88 7.49
CA TYR A 361 10.99 20.81 7.83
C TYR A 361 11.58 19.42 7.53
N GLY A 362 12.44 19.34 6.53
CA GLY A 362 13.03 18.09 6.07
C GLY A 362 13.40 18.11 4.59
N GLY A 363 14.40 17.32 4.17
CA GLY A 363 14.93 17.36 2.79
C GLY A 363 14.71 16.10 1.96
N GLY A 364 14.03 15.10 2.52
CA GLY A 364 13.86 13.78 1.90
C GLY A 364 12.59 13.64 1.06
N GLY A 365 12.41 12.48 0.43
CA GLY A 365 11.21 12.17 -0.37
C GLY A 365 9.89 12.25 0.40
N THR A 366 9.88 11.88 1.70
CA THR A 366 8.72 12.10 2.58
C THR A 366 8.37 13.59 2.69
N ALA A 367 9.36 14.48 2.80
CA ALA A 367 9.11 15.92 2.86
C ALA A 367 8.54 16.47 1.54
N ALA A 368 8.99 15.94 0.40
CA ALA A 368 8.40 16.25 -0.89
C ALA A 368 6.93 15.82 -0.96
N ALA A 369 6.59 14.62 -0.47
CA ALA A 369 5.21 14.16 -0.37
C ALA A 369 4.36 15.03 0.58
N CYS A 370 4.91 15.42 1.74
CA CYS A 370 4.27 16.38 2.65
C CYS A 370 4.00 17.71 1.95
N TYR A 371 4.91 18.19 1.10
CA TYR A 371 4.73 19.45 0.36
C TYR A 371 3.56 19.36 -0.61
N ARG A 372 3.49 18.28 -1.39
CA ARG A 372 2.36 18.02 -2.29
C ARG A 372 1.03 17.99 -1.55
N LYS A 373 0.90 17.10 -0.55
CA LYS A 373 -0.32 16.96 0.25
C LYS A 373 -0.67 18.25 1.01
N GLY A 374 0.34 18.94 1.54
CA GLY A 374 0.16 20.24 2.19
C GLY A 374 -0.39 21.28 1.22
N PHE A 375 0.15 21.36 0.00
CA PHE A 375 -0.27 22.32 -1.02
C PHE A 375 -1.71 22.10 -1.48
N PHE A 376 -2.03 20.87 -1.89
CA PHE A 376 -3.36 20.50 -2.39
C PHE A 376 -4.40 20.27 -1.27
N GLY A 377 -3.96 20.04 -0.04
CA GLY A 377 -4.81 19.71 1.11
C GLY A 377 -5.25 18.25 1.19
N HIS A 378 -4.99 17.45 0.14
CA HIS A 378 -5.20 16.01 0.07
C HIS A 378 -4.17 15.40 -0.89
N ASP A 379 -4.09 14.07 -0.97
CA ASP A 379 -3.17 13.39 -1.90
C ASP A 379 -3.88 12.59 -3.01
N LYS A 380 -5.20 12.51 -2.96
CA LYS A 380 -5.99 11.77 -3.94
C LYS A 380 -5.87 12.34 -5.36
N ARG A 381 -5.24 11.57 -6.27
CA ARG A 381 -5.12 11.87 -7.72
C ARG A 381 -4.44 13.20 -8.02
N THR A 382 -3.44 13.58 -7.23
CA THR A 382 -2.74 14.86 -7.39
C THR A 382 -1.58 14.80 -8.40
N GLU A 383 -1.35 13.64 -9.01
CA GLU A 383 -0.10 13.30 -9.72
C GLU A 383 0.18 14.22 -10.90
N ASP A 384 -0.90 14.61 -11.56
CA ASP A 384 -0.91 15.46 -12.75
C ASP A 384 -1.56 16.84 -12.48
N MET A 385 -1.85 17.17 -11.22
CA MET A 385 -2.33 18.50 -10.84
C MET A 385 -1.20 19.53 -10.89
N GLU A 386 -1.52 20.75 -11.33
CA GLU A 386 -0.56 21.85 -11.40
C GLU A 386 -0.41 22.58 -10.05
N PHE A 387 0.79 23.07 -9.76
CA PHE A 387 1.08 23.83 -8.53
C PHE A 387 0.75 25.32 -8.70
N ASP A 388 -0.52 25.62 -8.93
CA ASP A 388 -1.03 26.96 -9.14
C ASP A 388 -2.01 27.39 -8.03
N GLU A 389 -2.46 28.65 -8.05
CA GLU A 389 -3.39 29.17 -7.05
C GLU A 389 -4.77 28.49 -7.11
N THR A 390 -5.15 27.91 -8.26
CA THR A 390 -6.47 27.26 -8.43
C THR A 390 -6.54 25.94 -7.66
N ASN A 391 -5.43 25.21 -7.62
CA ASN A 391 -5.32 23.93 -6.91
C ASN A 391 -4.78 24.08 -5.48
N GLN A 392 -4.47 25.30 -5.04
CA GLN A 392 -3.85 25.55 -3.74
C GLN A 392 -4.88 25.61 -2.60
N GLN A 393 -4.81 24.66 -1.67
CA GLN A 393 -5.59 24.69 -0.43
C GLN A 393 -4.87 25.45 0.69
N ASN A 394 -3.55 25.30 0.82
CA ASN A 394 -2.77 25.89 1.91
C ASN A 394 -1.57 26.70 1.41
N SER A 395 -1.13 27.67 2.22
CA SER A 395 0.18 28.31 2.03
C SER A 395 1.25 27.40 2.63
N VAL A 396 2.23 27.00 1.83
CA VAL A 396 3.28 26.06 2.25
C VAL A 396 4.65 26.69 2.11
N ILE A 397 5.50 26.50 3.11
CA ILE A 397 6.93 26.83 3.05
C ILE A 397 7.71 25.56 3.36
N TRP A 398 8.63 25.17 2.46
CA TRP A 398 9.44 23.97 2.61
C TRP A 398 10.89 24.32 2.91
N ILE A 399 11.35 23.90 4.08
CA ILE A 399 12.64 24.27 4.65
C ILE A 399 13.48 23.02 4.92
N ALA A 400 14.74 23.04 4.51
CA ALA A 400 15.67 21.96 4.79
C ALA A 400 17.10 22.47 4.92
N ARG A 401 17.97 21.65 5.52
CA ARG A 401 19.44 21.86 5.45
C ARG A 401 19.99 21.52 4.05
N GLN A 402 19.34 20.59 3.36
CA GLN A 402 19.70 20.12 2.02
C GLN A 402 18.49 19.46 1.35
N PHE A 403 18.38 19.54 0.03
CA PHE A 403 17.28 18.95 -0.76
C PHE A 403 17.73 17.80 -1.69
N ASP A 404 19.02 17.50 -1.72
CA ASP A 404 19.63 16.42 -2.50
C ASP A 404 19.06 15.03 -2.17
N LYS A 405 18.49 14.87 -0.97
CA LYS A 405 17.86 13.62 -0.49
C LYS A 405 16.40 13.46 -0.92
N ALA A 406 15.81 14.41 -1.63
CA ALA A 406 14.40 14.34 -2.04
C ALA A 406 14.14 13.22 -3.07
N GLY A 407 15.19 12.78 -3.76
CA GLY A 407 15.12 11.79 -4.83
C GLY A 407 15.00 12.42 -6.21
N THR A 408 15.12 11.58 -7.24
CA THR A 408 15.12 12.00 -8.66
C THR A 408 13.81 11.66 -9.37
N GLY A 409 12.82 11.27 -8.59
CA GLY A 409 11.53 10.79 -9.04
C GLY A 409 10.59 11.89 -9.52
N LYS A 410 9.59 11.58 -10.36
CA LYS A 410 8.69 12.60 -10.97
C LYS A 410 8.00 13.44 -9.89
N LEU A 411 7.39 12.80 -8.89
CA LEU A 411 6.61 13.53 -7.88
C LEU A 411 7.50 14.43 -7.02
N ALA A 412 8.69 13.96 -6.65
CA ALA A 412 9.64 14.71 -5.84
C ALA A 412 10.27 15.87 -6.62
N THR A 413 10.68 15.62 -7.87
CA THR A 413 11.29 16.65 -8.73
C THR A 413 10.29 17.73 -9.10
N THR A 414 9.04 17.39 -9.43
CA THR A 414 7.98 18.38 -9.67
C THR A 414 7.70 19.20 -8.41
N ALA A 415 7.60 18.58 -7.22
CA ALA A 415 7.42 19.30 -5.97
C ALA A 415 8.56 20.30 -5.70
N LEU A 416 9.81 19.86 -5.86
CA LEU A 416 11.00 20.71 -5.71
C LEU A 416 11.01 21.86 -6.72
N SER A 417 10.81 21.59 -8.01
CA SER A 417 10.85 22.63 -9.04
C SER A 417 9.73 23.66 -8.84
N SER A 418 8.53 23.20 -8.50
CA SER A 418 7.38 24.06 -8.22
C SER A 418 7.64 24.93 -7.00
N ALA A 419 8.03 24.33 -5.87
CA ALA A 419 8.36 25.06 -4.65
C ALA A 419 9.49 26.09 -4.89
N GLN A 420 10.49 25.76 -5.71
CA GLN A 420 11.56 26.69 -6.09
C GLN A 420 11.03 27.88 -6.89
N SER A 421 10.26 27.60 -7.95
CA SER A 421 9.71 28.64 -8.84
C SER A 421 8.77 29.60 -8.11
N ARG A 422 8.09 29.10 -7.07
CA ARG A 422 7.15 29.85 -6.23
C ARG A 422 7.81 30.57 -5.05
N GLY A 423 9.13 30.42 -4.86
CA GLY A 423 9.85 31.02 -3.74
C GLY A 423 9.47 30.43 -2.37
N GLU A 424 8.96 29.19 -2.36
CA GLU A 424 8.51 28.48 -1.16
C GLU A 424 9.61 27.59 -0.56
N LEU A 425 10.75 27.42 -1.24
CA LEU A 425 11.92 26.70 -0.75
C LEU A 425 12.88 27.60 0.05
N MET A 426 13.34 27.09 1.19
CA MET A 426 14.37 27.76 1.99
C MET A 426 15.43 26.79 2.52
N HIS A 427 16.69 27.22 2.45
CA HIS A 427 17.83 26.53 3.04
C HIS A 427 18.09 27.08 4.44
N ALA A 428 17.66 26.36 5.47
CA ALA A 428 17.84 26.78 6.86
C ALA A 428 17.74 25.61 7.85
N GLU A 429 18.24 25.84 9.06
CA GLU A 429 18.14 24.92 10.17
C GLU A 429 17.16 25.46 11.23
N LEU A 430 16.23 24.61 11.67
CA LEU A 430 15.28 24.93 12.75
C LEU A 430 16.03 24.92 14.09
N ILE A 431 15.96 26.03 14.83
CA ILE A 431 16.67 26.21 16.11
C ILE A 431 15.73 26.45 17.30
N LYS A 432 14.47 26.87 17.06
CA LYS A 432 13.49 27.08 18.13
C LYS A 432 12.06 27.02 17.61
N ILE A 433 11.16 26.53 18.47
CA ILE A 433 9.71 26.55 18.28
C ILE A 433 9.11 27.29 19.48
N GLU A 434 8.32 28.33 19.23
CA GLU A 434 7.65 29.11 20.27
C GLU A 434 6.13 29.11 20.06
N PRO A 435 5.36 28.38 20.87
CA PRO A 435 3.90 28.44 20.84
C PRO A 435 3.40 29.83 21.22
N GLN A 436 2.54 30.41 20.39
CA GLN A 436 2.02 31.77 20.56
C GLN A 436 0.62 31.76 21.20
N LYS A 437 0.26 32.87 21.87
CA LYS A 437 -1.05 33.02 22.53
C LYS A 437 -2.23 32.99 21.56
N ASN A 438 -2.00 33.35 20.30
CA ASN A 438 -2.99 33.28 19.21
C ASN A 438 -3.23 31.84 18.70
N GLY A 439 -2.54 30.85 19.27
CA GLY A 439 -2.64 29.45 18.87
C GLY A 439 -1.73 29.06 17.71
N LYS A 440 -0.88 29.96 17.20
CA LYS A 440 0.09 29.67 16.15
C LYS A 440 1.45 29.26 16.71
N LEU A 441 2.34 28.83 15.83
CA LEU A 441 3.73 28.53 16.14
C LEU A 441 4.63 29.60 15.52
N LEU A 442 5.56 30.16 16.30
CA LEU A 442 6.66 30.96 15.78
C LEU A 442 7.90 30.09 15.70
N LEU A 443 8.36 29.84 14.48
CA LEU A 443 9.52 29.00 14.19
C LEU A 443 10.73 29.89 13.92
N LEU A 444 11.84 29.65 14.60
CA LEU A 444 13.10 30.36 14.37
C LEU A 444 14.07 29.46 13.64
N PHE A 445 14.64 29.99 12.57
CA PHE A 445 15.59 29.33 11.71
C PHE A 445 16.90 30.11 11.63
N ILE A 446 18.01 29.40 11.42
CA ILE A 446 19.30 29.98 11.08
C ILE A 446 19.70 29.58 9.67
N THR A 447 20.14 30.57 8.89
CA THR A 447 20.74 30.36 7.57
C THR A 447 22.26 30.32 7.75
N ASP A 448 22.86 29.13 7.71
CA ASP A 448 24.31 29.01 7.88
C ASP A 448 25.06 29.28 6.55
N ARG A 449 26.31 29.76 6.67
CA ARG A 449 27.25 29.98 5.56
C ARG A 449 27.53 28.72 4.74
N SER A 450 27.41 27.54 5.35
CA SER A 450 27.64 26.24 4.69
C SER A 450 26.43 25.71 3.90
N ILE A 451 25.23 26.27 4.12
CA ILE A 451 23.95 25.76 3.60
C ILE A 451 23.48 26.56 2.37
N ALA A 452 24.03 27.77 2.14
CA ALA A 452 23.66 28.63 1.00
C ALA A 452 24.85 28.85 0.05
N THR A 453 24.91 28.11 -1.06
CA THR A 453 25.93 28.28 -2.11
C THR A 453 25.90 29.65 -2.81
N THR A 454 24.82 30.43 -2.64
CA THR A 454 24.58 31.70 -3.34
C THR A 454 24.50 32.95 -2.46
N ALA A 455 24.57 32.85 -1.11
CA ALA A 455 24.36 34.01 -0.24
C ALA A 455 25.67 34.64 0.27
N LYS A 456 25.99 35.84 -0.24
CA LYS A 456 27.08 36.67 0.28
C LYS A 456 26.85 37.07 1.76
N LYS A 457 27.60 36.43 2.67
CA LYS A 457 28.21 36.99 3.91
C LYS A 457 27.40 37.26 5.21
N LYS A 458 26.16 36.81 5.44
CA LYS A 458 25.55 36.94 6.80
C LYS A 458 24.75 35.71 7.24
N THR A 459 25.06 35.21 8.44
CA THR A 459 24.19 34.32 9.21
C THR A 459 22.97 35.14 9.64
N LYS A 460 21.80 34.85 9.07
CA LYS A 460 20.56 35.58 9.37
C LYS A 460 19.61 34.65 10.09
N ALA A 461 19.14 35.09 11.27
CA ALA A 461 18.00 34.48 11.93
C ALA A 461 16.72 34.88 11.18
N LEU A 462 15.87 33.89 10.89
CA LEU A 462 14.60 34.05 10.23
C LEU A 462 13.50 33.52 11.14
N SER A 463 12.45 34.30 11.33
CA SER A 463 11.28 33.90 12.10
C SER A 463 10.09 33.73 11.18
N ILE A 464 9.41 32.59 11.27
CA ILE A 464 8.24 32.26 10.45
C ILE A 464 7.11 31.87 11.39
N GLU A 465 6.04 32.66 11.40
CA GLU A 465 4.79 32.27 12.04
C GLU A 465 4.04 31.30 11.11
N CYS A 466 3.55 30.18 11.64
CA CYS A 466 2.74 29.19 10.93
C CYS A 466 1.65 28.61 11.83
N ASP A 467 0.64 27.99 11.21
CA ASP A 467 -0.43 27.29 11.92
C ASP A 467 0.01 25.85 12.26
N GLN A 468 0.77 25.22 11.36
CA GLN A 468 1.19 23.82 11.46
C GLN A 468 2.65 23.65 11.04
N LEU A 469 3.39 22.86 11.82
CA LEU A 469 4.74 22.37 11.50
C LEU A 469 4.68 20.87 11.20
N ILE A 470 5.18 20.48 10.03
CA ILE A 470 5.37 19.08 9.64
C ILE A 470 6.87 18.80 9.66
N TYR A 471 7.33 17.85 10.47
CA TYR A 471 8.75 17.48 10.52
C TYR A 471 9.00 16.13 9.85
N SER A 472 9.98 16.08 8.94
CA SER A 472 10.29 14.93 8.10
C SER A 472 11.82 14.82 7.88
N VAL A 473 12.54 14.58 8.98
CA VAL A 473 14.01 14.67 9.04
C VAL A 473 14.72 13.30 8.98
N GLY A 474 14.11 12.34 8.29
CA GLY A 474 14.55 10.94 8.27
C GLY A 474 13.86 10.11 9.34
N GLN A 475 14.23 8.84 9.45
CA GLN A 475 13.55 7.88 10.31
C GLN A 475 14.38 7.47 11.52
N ASP A 476 13.71 7.08 12.59
CA ASP A 476 14.34 6.54 13.78
C ASP A 476 14.61 5.04 13.62
N ASP A 477 15.88 4.68 13.56
CA ASP A 477 16.38 3.31 13.45
C ASP A 477 16.77 2.70 14.81
N ASN A 478 16.72 3.47 15.91
CA ASN A 478 17.15 3.03 17.24
C ASN A 478 16.40 1.77 17.71
N LEU A 479 15.11 1.67 17.41
CA LEU A 479 14.32 0.48 17.76
C LEU A 479 14.86 -0.77 17.06
N MET A 480 15.16 -0.67 15.77
CA MET A 480 15.65 -1.81 14.99
C MET A 480 17.07 -2.20 15.39
N ARG A 481 17.93 -1.21 15.62
CA ARG A 481 19.26 -1.40 16.20
C ARG A 481 19.18 -2.08 17.56
N GLY A 482 18.25 -1.64 18.41
CA GLY A 482 17.98 -2.26 19.71
C GLY A 482 17.54 -3.72 19.60
N ILE A 483 16.62 -4.04 18.68
CA ILE A 483 16.17 -5.41 18.41
C ILE A 483 17.35 -6.28 17.92
N CYS A 484 18.24 -5.74 17.08
CA CYS A 484 19.31 -6.49 16.41
C CYS A 484 20.70 -6.31 17.05
N LYS A 485 20.77 -5.79 18.27
CA LYS A 485 22.02 -5.33 18.91
C LYS A 485 23.14 -6.37 18.90
N GLU A 486 22.83 -7.65 19.12
CA GLU A 486 23.84 -8.73 19.16
C GLU A 486 24.35 -9.16 17.77
N ILE A 487 23.76 -8.64 16.70
CA ILE A 487 24.05 -9.02 15.32
C ILE A 487 24.62 -7.84 14.52
N GLU A 488 24.38 -6.60 14.96
CA GLU A 488 24.62 -5.38 14.19
C GLU A 488 26.09 -5.11 13.83
N ASP A 489 27.03 -5.46 14.71
CA ASP A 489 28.44 -5.03 14.60
C ASP A 489 29.16 -5.63 13.38
N ASP A 490 28.80 -6.85 12.96
CA ASP A 490 29.50 -7.58 11.89
C ASP A 490 28.72 -7.66 10.56
N LEU A 491 27.71 -6.81 10.37
CA LEU A 491 26.90 -6.83 9.14
C LEU A 491 27.67 -6.27 7.93
N SER A 492 27.55 -6.94 6.78
CA SER A 492 28.19 -6.56 5.53
C SER A 492 27.21 -6.52 4.36
N LEU A 493 27.47 -5.67 3.37
CA LEU A 493 26.70 -5.62 2.14
C LEU A 493 27.03 -6.82 1.26
N VAL A 494 26.01 -7.45 0.71
CA VAL A 494 26.16 -8.54 -0.26
C VAL A 494 25.85 -8.00 -1.65
N TYR A 495 26.72 -8.33 -2.61
CA TYR A 495 26.58 -7.96 -4.01
C TYR A 495 26.45 -9.21 -4.89
N ASP A 496 25.77 -9.06 -6.02
CA ASP A 496 25.90 -10.01 -7.11
C ASP A 496 27.23 -9.79 -7.88
N LYS A 497 27.50 -10.67 -8.85
CA LYS A 497 28.70 -10.57 -9.70
C LYS A 497 28.72 -9.34 -10.62
N ASN A 498 27.60 -8.64 -10.77
CA ASN A 498 27.44 -7.46 -11.61
C ASN A 498 27.35 -6.17 -10.79
N ASN A 499 27.72 -6.21 -9.50
CA ASN A 499 27.71 -5.09 -8.56
C ASN A 499 26.32 -4.56 -8.17
N MET A 500 25.25 -5.33 -8.39
CA MET A 500 23.96 -5.07 -7.79
C MET A 500 24.04 -5.43 -6.30
N VAL A 501 23.80 -4.45 -5.42
CA VAL A 501 23.62 -4.73 -3.98
C VAL A 501 22.33 -5.52 -3.78
N LEU A 502 22.40 -6.62 -3.03
CA LEU A 502 21.29 -7.56 -2.82
C LEU A 502 20.65 -7.41 -1.44
N ASN A 503 21.47 -7.27 -0.40
CA ASN A 503 21.04 -7.17 0.99
C ASN A 503 22.22 -6.77 1.89
N VAL A 504 21.94 -6.65 3.18
CA VAL A 504 22.93 -6.60 4.25
C VAL A 504 22.79 -7.88 5.08
N CYS A 505 23.88 -8.59 5.38
CA CYS A 505 23.80 -9.84 6.14
C CYS A 505 24.90 -10.01 7.19
N SER A 506 24.63 -10.89 8.15
CA SER A 506 25.61 -11.40 9.10
C SER A 506 26.70 -12.24 8.41
N PRO A 507 27.87 -12.46 9.05
CA PRO A 507 28.98 -13.21 8.46
C PRO A 507 28.63 -14.65 8.05
N ASP A 508 27.79 -15.31 8.84
CA ASP A 508 27.27 -16.67 8.57
C ASP A 508 26.16 -16.70 7.49
N LYS A 509 25.74 -15.54 6.99
CA LYS A 509 24.68 -15.34 6.00
C LYS A 509 23.30 -15.86 6.44
N LYS A 510 23.06 -15.97 7.75
CA LYS A 510 21.79 -16.47 8.32
C LYS A 510 20.85 -15.36 8.79
N VAL A 511 21.37 -14.18 9.11
CA VAL A 511 20.54 -12.98 9.37
C VAL A 511 20.69 -12.03 8.21
N ILE A 512 19.60 -11.79 7.50
CA ILE A 512 19.60 -11.06 6.24
C ILE A 512 18.56 -9.94 6.29
N PHE A 513 19.02 -8.72 6.02
CA PHE A 513 18.24 -7.49 6.02
C PHE A 513 17.95 -7.07 4.58
N PHE A 514 16.68 -6.77 4.27
CA PHE A 514 16.25 -6.31 2.95
C PHE A 514 15.60 -4.92 3.01
N GLY A 515 15.78 -4.15 1.93
CA GLY A 515 15.10 -2.88 1.71
C GLY A 515 15.28 -1.89 2.87
N ALA A 516 14.15 -1.45 3.41
CA ALA A 516 14.03 -0.63 4.61
C ALA A 516 14.94 -1.06 5.77
N ALA A 517 14.99 -2.37 6.07
CA ALA A 517 15.80 -2.93 7.15
C ALA A 517 17.29 -2.81 6.87
N ALA A 518 17.71 -3.04 5.64
CA ALA A 518 19.10 -2.90 5.23
C ALA A 518 19.56 -1.43 5.32
N MET A 519 18.69 -0.49 4.93
CA MET A 519 18.94 0.94 5.09
C MET A 519 19.08 1.35 6.56
N ALA A 520 18.28 0.77 7.46
CA ALA A 520 18.35 1.13 8.88
C ALA A 520 19.70 0.76 9.52
N VAL A 521 20.24 -0.42 9.19
CA VAL A 521 21.48 -0.91 9.80
C VAL A 521 22.76 -0.44 9.10
N ARG A 522 22.66 -0.05 7.81
CA ARG A 522 23.80 0.40 6.97
C ARG A 522 23.37 1.52 5.99
N GLU A 523 22.80 2.61 6.50
CA GLU A 523 22.17 3.67 5.69
C GLU A 523 23.08 4.18 4.57
N LYS A 524 24.29 4.63 4.92
CA LYS A 524 25.21 5.30 3.98
C LYS A 524 25.70 4.35 2.90
N GLU A 525 26.20 3.18 3.28
CA GLU A 525 26.76 2.22 2.31
C GLU A 525 25.66 1.66 1.41
N TYR A 526 24.53 1.26 2.00
CA TYR A 526 23.44 0.61 1.27
C TYR A 526 22.73 1.58 0.32
N MET A 527 22.45 2.81 0.76
CA MET A 527 21.88 3.82 -0.12
C MET A 527 22.81 4.12 -1.30
N ASN A 528 24.10 4.34 -1.04
CA ASN A 528 25.06 4.66 -2.11
C ASN A 528 25.15 3.50 -3.12
N ALA A 529 25.24 2.26 -2.65
CA ALA A 529 25.27 1.09 -3.51
C ALA A 529 23.98 0.92 -4.32
N THR A 530 22.81 1.12 -3.70
CA THR A 530 21.50 1.04 -4.36
C THR A 530 21.38 2.13 -5.43
N TRP A 531 21.76 3.36 -5.13
CA TRP A 531 21.73 4.47 -6.08
C TRP A 531 22.65 4.26 -7.28
N LYS A 532 23.88 3.79 -7.03
CA LYS A 532 24.83 3.44 -8.10
C LYS A 532 24.25 2.38 -9.04
N TRP A 533 23.61 1.35 -8.49
CA TRP A 533 22.95 0.32 -9.27
C TRP A 533 21.77 0.87 -10.09
N LEU A 534 20.86 1.62 -9.47
CA LEU A 534 19.71 2.23 -10.15
C LEU A 534 20.14 3.11 -11.33
N GLN A 535 21.19 3.92 -11.13
CA GLN A 535 21.77 4.76 -12.20
C GLN A 535 22.34 3.92 -13.33
N SER A 536 23.06 2.83 -13.02
CA SER A 536 23.62 1.94 -14.05
C SER A 536 22.56 1.22 -14.88
N GLU A 537 21.36 1.02 -14.33
CA GLU A 537 20.24 0.33 -14.97
C GLU A 537 19.22 1.28 -15.63
N ASN A 538 19.47 2.60 -15.59
CA ASN A 538 18.53 3.66 -15.98
C ASN A 538 17.15 3.51 -15.31
N ILE A 539 17.11 3.04 -14.07
CA ILE A 539 15.86 2.92 -13.30
C ILE A 539 15.64 4.26 -12.59
N GLY A 540 14.50 4.89 -12.86
CA GLY A 540 14.13 6.13 -12.18
C GLY A 540 14.00 5.92 -10.68
N GLY A 541 14.79 6.67 -9.91
CA GLY A 541 14.76 6.62 -8.46
C GLY A 541 13.60 7.40 -7.90
N ASP A 542 12.42 6.79 -7.84
CA ASP A 542 11.32 7.31 -7.04
C ASP A 542 11.47 6.74 -5.62
N VAL A 543 11.72 7.62 -4.64
CA VAL A 543 11.79 7.34 -3.21
C VAL A 543 10.70 8.14 -2.50
N GLY A 544 9.53 7.53 -2.36
CA GLY A 544 8.49 7.95 -1.42
C GLY A 544 8.45 7.00 -0.24
N PRO A 545 7.95 7.42 0.93
CA PRO A 545 7.71 6.53 2.05
C PRO A 545 6.81 5.37 1.64
N GLY A 546 7.10 4.22 2.20
CA GLY A 546 6.26 3.04 2.07
C GLY A 546 6.89 1.96 1.19
N SER A 547 6.84 2.10 -0.13
CA SER A 547 7.38 1.06 -1.00
C SER A 547 8.88 1.27 -1.28
N MET A 548 9.66 0.20 -1.21
CA MET A 548 11.07 0.17 -1.60
C MET A 548 11.21 -0.74 -2.83
N PRO A 549 10.78 -0.32 -4.04
CA PRO A 549 10.81 -1.16 -5.23
C PRO A 549 12.16 -1.85 -5.51
N PRO A 550 13.32 -1.21 -5.28
CA PRO A 550 14.62 -1.89 -5.38
C PRO A 550 14.67 -3.21 -4.60
N SER A 551 14.01 -3.28 -3.43
CA SER A 551 14.00 -4.50 -2.62
C SER A 551 13.35 -5.69 -3.33
N ARG A 552 12.37 -5.45 -4.21
CA ARG A 552 11.72 -6.52 -4.99
C ARG A 552 12.68 -7.13 -6.00
N ALA A 553 13.38 -6.30 -6.77
CA ALA A 553 14.40 -6.75 -7.71
C ALA A 553 15.57 -7.43 -6.99
N GLN A 554 15.98 -6.88 -5.84
CA GLN A 554 17.02 -7.43 -4.98
C GLN A 554 16.67 -8.82 -4.46
N ILE A 555 15.46 -9.01 -3.94
CA ILE A 555 14.93 -10.30 -3.50
C ILE A 555 14.90 -11.29 -4.67
N LYS A 556 14.38 -10.88 -5.82
CA LYS A 556 14.28 -11.75 -6.98
C LYS A 556 15.66 -12.21 -7.48
N CYS A 557 16.61 -11.28 -7.58
CA CYS A 557 17.98 -11.60 -7.96
C CYS A 557 18.68 -12.49 -6.91
N TYR A 558 18.50 -12.18 -5.62
CA TYR A 558 19.02 -12.99 -4.51
C TYR A 558 18.49 -14.44 -4.56
N ASN A 559 17.19 -14.62 -4.79
CA ASN A 559 16.55 -15.93 -4.93
C ASN A 559 17.07 -16.68 -6.17
N PHE A 560 17.19 -15.98 -7.32
CA PHE A 560 17.74 -16.55 -8.55
C PHE A 560 19.15 -17.11 -8.35
N LEU A 561 20.03 -16.38 -7.66
CA LEU A 561 21.38 -16.83 -7.35
C LEU A 561 21.44 -18.04 -6.41
N ARG A 562 20.34 -18.34 -5.70
CA ARG A 562 20.16 -19.52 -4.85
C ARG A 562 19.39 -20.65 -5.56
N GLY A 563 19.18 -20.55 -6.86
CA GLY A 563 18.55 -21.59 -7.69
C GLY A 563 17.03 -21.45 -7.84
N LEU A 564 16.41 -20.43 -7.23
CA LEU A 564 14.98 -20.17 -7.36
C LEU A 564 14.72 -19.27 -8.57
N ASN A 565 14.31 -19.90 -9.67
CA ASN A 565 14.08 -19.17 -10.92
C ASN A 565 12.77 -18.37 -10.87
N PRO A 566 12.78 -17.10 -11.31
CA PRO A 566 11.56 -16.33 -11.42
C PRO A 566 10.72 -16.83 -12.59
N ASN A 567 9.40 -16.74 -12.43
CA ASN A 567 8.46 -17.05 -13.51
C ASN A 567 8.18 -15.85 -14.41
N SER A 568 8.47 -14.63 -13.93
CA SER A 568 8.39 -13.40 -14.71
C SER A 568 9.42 -12.36 -14.26
N ILE A 569 9.74 -11.44 -15.16
CA ILE A 569 10.68 -10.35 -14.94
C ILE A 569 10.00 -9.00 -15.21
N ASN A 570 10.20 -8.03 -14.33
CA ASN A 570 9.74 -6.66 -14.51
C ASN A 570 10.75 -5.89 -15.38
N ALA A 571 10.37 -5.57 -16.60
CA ALA A 571 11.21 -4.87 -17.58
C ALA A 571 11.64 -3.46 -17.13
N ASN A 572 11.01 -2.87 -16.12
CA ASN A 572 11.31 -1.53 -15.62
C ASN A 572 12.04 -1.50 -14.27
N MET A 573 12.26 -2.65 -13.63
CA MET A 573 12.84 -2.69 -12.27
C MET A 573 13.90 -3.80 -12.07
N ASP A 574 13.76 -4.94 -12.76
CA ASP A 574 14.73 -6.03 -12.61
C ASP A 574 16.03 -5.72 -13.38
N SER A 575 17.16 -6.25 -12.88
CA SER A 575 18.50 -5.97 -13.42
C SER A 575 18.69 -6.55 -14.81
N GLN A 576 19.53 -5.89 -15.62
CA GLN A 576 19.92 -6.37 -16.95
C GLN A 576 20.36 -7.84 -16.93
N TYR A 577 21.14 -8.22 -15.90
CA TYR A 577 21.65 -9.58 -15.73
C TYR A 577 20.52 -10.59 -15.57
N LEU A 578 19.56 -10.28 -14.70
CA LEU A 578 18.45 -11.18 -14.42
C LEU A 578 17.52 -11.31 -15.64
N ILE A 579 17.29 -10.22 -16.38
CA ILE A 579 16.51 -10.24 -17.63
C ILE A 579 17.19 -11.14 -18.67
N ILE A 580 18.50 -10.99 -18.89
CA ILE A 580 19.25 -11.84 -19.84
C ILE A 580 19.13 -13.31 -19.45
N LYS A 581 19.41 -13.65 -18.18
CA LYS A 581 19.38 -15.04 -17.72
C LYS A 581 17.98 -15.66 -17.79
N TYR A 582 16.94 -14.86 -17.57
CA TYR A 582 15.56 -15.30 -17.75
C TYR A 582 15.25 -15.63 -19.22
N LEU A 583 15.66 -14.77 -20.15
CA LEU A 583 15.47 -14.98 -21.60
C LEU A 583 16.29 -16.18 -22.11
N GLU A 584 17.52 -16.36 -21.65
CA GLU A 584 18.33 -17.54 -22.00
C GLU A 584 17.64 -18.84 -21.55
N LYS A 585 17.07 -18.84 -20.34
CA LYS A 585 16.28 -19.98 -19.85
C LYS A 585 15.02 -20.22 -20.68
N ALA A 586 14.47 -19.17 -21.29
CA ALA A 586 13.37 -19.26 -22.25
C ALA A 586 13.79 -19.81 -23.64
N GLY A 587 15.07 -20.13 -23.85
CA GLY A 587 15.61 -20.61 -25.13
C GLY A 587 16.07 -19.49 -26.06
N VAL A 588 16.20 -18.26 -25.59
CA VAL A 588 16.71 -17.13 -26.38
C VAL A 588 18.24 -17.15 -26.36
N GLU A 589 18.87 -16.97 -27.52
CA GLU A 589 20.32 -16.86 -27.62
C GLU A 589 20.85 -15.65 -26.81
N GLU A 590 21.95 -15.84 -26.07
CA GLU A 590 22.56 -14.81 -25.21
C GLU A 590 22.77 -13.48 -25.94
N LYS A 591 23.22 -13.52 -27.21
CA LYS A 591 23.45 -12.32 -28.03
C LYS A 591 22.16 -11.55 -28.31
N VAL A 592 21.05 -12.26 -28.57
CA VAL A 592 19.73 -11.64 -28.81
C VAL A 592 19.19 -11.06 -27.51
N ALA A 593 19.29 -11.80 -26.41
CA ALA A 593 18.88 -11.33 -25.09
C ALA A 593 19.66 -10.07 -24.67
N ALA A 594 20.98 -10.06 -24.85
CA ALA A 594 21.83 -8.91 -24.56
C ALA A 594 21.45 -7.69 -25.41
N SER A 595 21.21 -7.86 -26.71
CA SER A 595 20.81 -6.76 -27.61
C SER A 595 19.43 -6.20 -27.25
N PHE A 596 18.47 -7.07 -26.89
CA PHE A 596 17.17 -6.64 -26.37
C PHE A 596 17.32 -5.80 -25.10
N VAL A 597 18.16 -6.24 -24.16
CA VAL A 597 18.34 -5.55 -22.88
C VAL A 597 19.06 -4.21 -23.06
N GLU A 598 20.02 -4.10 -23.97
CA GLU A 598 20.65 -2.81 -24.32
C GLU A 598 19.62 -1.79 -24.82
N ASP A 599 18.75 -2.20 -25.74
CA ASP A 599 17.66 -1.36 -26.23
C ASP A 599 16.64 -1.02 -25.13
N LEU A 600 16.33 -1.99 -24.25
CA LEU A 600 15.43 -1.78 -23.11
C LEU A 600 16.01 -0.74 -22.13
N LEU A 601 17.30 -0.82 -21.81
CA LEU A 601 17.98 0.17 -20.96
C LEU A 601 17.92 1.57 -21.57
N ASN A 602 18.03 1.69 -22.89
CA ASN A 602 17.86 2.96 -23.58
C ASN A 602 16.40 3.43 -23.54
N ALA A 603 15.44 2.53 -23.73
CA ALA A 603 14.01 2.85 -23.63
C ALA A 603 13.62 3.32 -22.22
N ARG A 604 14.23 2.76 -21.16
CA ARG A 604 13.99 3.20 -19.77
C ARG A 604 14.34 4.67 -19.54
N LYS A 605 15.28 5.25 -20.30
CA LYS A 605 15.64 6.68 -20.20
C LYS A 605 14.53 7.63 -20.64
N ALA A 606 13.49 7.14 -21.32
CA ALA A 606 12.40 7.97 -21.82
C ALA A 606 11.59 8.63 -20.68
N SER A 607 11.54 8.02 -19.49
CA SER A 607 10.84 8.57 -18.33
C SER A 607 11.39 8.04 -17.01
N THR A 608 11.11 8.72 -15.91
CA THR A 608 11.40 8.20 -14.55
C THR A 608 10.60 6.94 -14.21
N CYS A 609 9.53 6.66 -14.96
CA CYS A 609 8.68 5.47 -14.83
C CYS A 609 9.18 4.26 -15.64
N GLY A 610 10.29 4.42 -16.37
CA GLY A 610 10.85 3.42 -17.28
C GLY A 610 10.22 3.45 -18.67
N ALA A 611 10.32 2.33 -19.39
CA ALA A 611 9.78 2.13 -20.72
C ALA A 611 8.26 1.87 -20.66
N SER A 612 7.51 2.45 -21.59
CA SER A 612 6.06 2.22 -21.70
C SER A 612 5.76 0.82 -22.23
N HIS A 613 4.52 0.33 -22.00
CA HIS A 613 4.05 -0.93 -22.57
C HIS A 613 4.26 -1.00 -24.10
N SER A 614 3.92 0.07 -24.83
CA SER A 614 4.08 0.12 -26.29
C SER A 614 5.55 0.08 -26.72
N MET A 615 6.45 0.73 -25.97
CA MET A 615 7.89 0.64 -26.21
C MET A 615 8.41 -0.78 -26.00
N ILE A 616 8.05 -1.41 -24.87
CA ILE A 616 8.46 -2.79 -24.56
C ILE A 616 7.95 -3.74 -25.65
N GLN A 617 6.69 -3.61 -26.08
CA GLN A 617 6.12 -4.43 -27.15
C GLN A 617 6.86 -4.26 -28.47
N ALA A 618 7.20 -3.02 -28.85
CA ALA A 618 7.98 -2.74 -30.05
C ALA A 618 9.38 -3.37 -29.98
N LEU A 619 10.02 -3.36 -28.80
CA LEU A 619 11.31 -4.02 -28.60
C LEU A 619 11.20 -5.54 -28.70
N LEU A 620 10.16 -6.16 -28.13
CA LEU A 620 9.93 -7.60 -28.26
C LEU A 620 9.80 -8.00 -29.74
N THR A 621 9.05 -7.23 -30.54
CA THR A 621 8.91 -7.48 -31.99
C THR A 621 10.22 -7.22 -32.74
N LYS A 622 10.97 -6.14 -32.41
CA LYS A 622 12.28 -5.84 -33.02
C LYS A 622 13.26 -7.00 -32.87
N HIS A 623 13.27 -7.63 -31.70
CA HIS A 623 14.18 -8.73 -31.36
C HIS A 623 13.58 -10.12 -31.58
N LYS A 624 12.38 -10.21 -32.18
CA LYS A 624 11.65 -11.48 -32.43
C LYS A 624 11.39 -12.32 -31.18
N LEU A 625 11.23 -11.66 -30.03
CA LEU A 625 10.93 -12.28 -28.74
C LEU A 625 9.43 -12.43 -28.49
N ASP A 626 8.61 -11.70 -29.25
CA ASP A 626 7.15 -11.67 -29.14
C ASP A 626 6.48 -13.03 -29.45
N GLN A 627 7.20 -14.01 -30.00
CA GLN A 627 6.70 -15.37 -30.18
C GLN A 627 6.81 -16.22 -28.91
N ILE A 628 7.72 -15.88 -27.99
CA ILE A 628 8.06 -16.67 -26.78
C ILE A 628 7.61 -15.94 -25.52
N ILE A 629 7.68 -14.60 -25.54
CA ILE A 629 7.44 -13.73 -24.41
C ILE A 629 6.15 -12.92 -24.64
N GLU A 630 5.34 -12.79 -23.60
CA GLU A 630 4.23 -11.85 -23.52
C GLU A 630 4.45 -10.80 -22.43
N ILE A 631 3.73 -9.69 -22.55
CA ILE A 631 3.68 -8.65 -21.52
C ILE A 631 2.42 -8.86 -20.68
N LYS A 632 2.61 -9.04 -19.37
CA LYS A 632 1.53 -9.01 -18.37
C LYS A 632 1.53 -7.64 -17.67
N GLY A 633 0.34 -7.09 -17.49
CA GLY A 633 0.18 -5.73 -16.94
C GLY A 633 0.92 -4.69 -17.79
N HIS A 634 1.67 -3.78 -17.16
CA HIS A 634 2.37 -2.70 -17.87
C HIS A 634 3.81 -2.98 -18.26
N GLY A 635 4.43 -4.07 -17.78
CA GLY A 635 5.86 -4.25 -18.02
C GLY A 635 6.46 -5.56 -17.52
N HIS A 636 5.64 -6.55 -17.14
CA HIS A 636 6.19 -7.84 -16.77
C HIS A 636 6.30 -8.77 -17.98
N LEU A 637 7.51 -9.22 -18.25
CA LEU A 637 7.82 -10.22 -19.25
C LEU A 637 7.56 -11.61 -18.65
N ALA A 638 6.71 -12.38 -19.31
CA ALA A 638 6.40 -13.76 -18.95
C ALA A 638 6.49 -14.66 -20.19
N LEU A 639 6.83 -15.94 -19.98
CA LEU A 639 6.69 -16.95 -21.04
C LEU A 639 5.24 -17.05 -21.47
N LYS A 640 5.00 -17.08 -22.77
CA LYS A 640 3.70 -17.44 -23.33
C LYS A 640 3.40 -18.89 -22.95
N THR A 641 2.33 -19.09 -22.21
CA THR A 641 1.74 -20.43 -22.09
C THR A 641 1.19 -20.83 -23.45
N GLU A 642 1.53 -22.02 -23.94
CA GLU A 642 0.93 -22.59 -25.15
C GLU A 642 -0.59 -22.50 -25.02
N SER A 643 -1.20 -21.61 -25.78
CA SER A 643 -2.65 -21.53 -25.86
C SER A 643 -3.09 -22.69 -26.73
N HIS A 644 -3.90 -23.60 -26.18
CA HIS A 644 -4.84 -24.34 -27.02
C HIS A 644 -5.55 -23.31 -27.90
N ALA A 645 -5.39 -23.43 -29.21
CA ALA A 645 -5.85 -22.48 -30.19
C ALA A 645 -7.36 -22.21 -30.03
N VAL A 646 -7.72 -21.12 -29.34
CA VAL A 646 -9.03 -20.53 -29.49
C VAL A 646 -8.96 -19.71 -30.76
N SER A 647 -9.48 -20.30 -31.84
CA SER A 647 -9.67 -19.71 -33.16
C SER A 647 -10.05 -18.22 -33.08
N THR A 648 -9.08 -17.36 -33.38
CA THR A 648 -9.28 -15.94 -33.66
C THR A 648 -9.93 -15.77 -35.03
N LYS A 649 -11.26 -15.76 -35.07
CA LYS A 649 -11.96 -14.94 -36.06
C LYS A 649 -12.38 -13.65 -35.39
N SER A 650 -11.60 -12.60 -35.60
CA SER A 650 -11.95 -11.24 -35.21
C SER A 650 -13.27 -10.86 -35.91
N LYS A 651 -14.35 -10.67 -35.15
CA LYS A 651 -15.43 -9.81 -35.60
C LYS A 651 -15.06 -8.39 -35.22
N GLN A 652 -14.41 -7.69 -36.15
CA GLN A 652 -14.48 -6.25 -36.18
C GLN A 652 -15.97 -5.87 -36.27
N GLN A 653 -16.53 -5.27 -35.24
CA GLN A 653 -17.65 -4.36 -35.41
C GLN A 653 -17.12 -2.94 -35.27
N LEU A 654 -16.84 -2.37 -36.44
CA LEU A 654 -16.73 -0.94 -36.68
C LEU A 654 -17.94 -0.23 -36.04
N LEU A 655 -17.71 0.48 -34.94
CA LEU A 655 -18.61 1.54 -34.47
C LEU A 655 -18.37 2.80 -35.32
N SER A 656 -18.71 2.72 -36.61
CA SER A 656 -18.59 3.83 -37.57
C SER A 656 -19.79 4.79 -37.55
N TRP A 657 -20.47 4.95 -36.41
CA TRP A 657 -21.68 5.79 -36.29
C TRP A 657 -21.54 6.99 -35.33
N LEU A 658 -20.41 7.12 -34.62
CA LEU A 658 -20.12 8.31 -33.81
C LEU A 658 -19.21 9.25 -34.61
N GLY A 659 -19.83 10.20 -35.32
CA GLY A 659 -19.13 11.23 -36.09
C GLY A 659 -18.25 12.15 -35.24
N PRO A 660 -17.32 12.89 -35.86
CA PRO A 660 -16.38 13.76 -35.16
C PRO A 660 -17.07 15.08 -34.83
N ARG A 661 -17.75 15.17 -33.67
CA ARG A 661 -18.07 16.43 -32.96
C ARG A 661 -18.98 16.15 -31.76
N ARG A 662 -18.41 16.25 -30.56
CA ARG A 662 -18.99 16.98 -29.43
C ARG A 662 -17.90 17.25 -28.40
N THR A 663 -17.37 18.46 -28.44
CA THR A 663 -16.77 19.13 -27.29
C THR A 663 -17.90 19.49 -26.32
N THR A 664 -17.82 19.02 -25.09
CA THR A 664 -18.51 19.64 -23.95
C THR A 664 -17.51 19.86 -22.83
N LYS A 665 -17.44 21.11 -22.39
CA LYS A 665 -16.68 21.59 -21.24
C LYS A 665 -17.32 21.07 -19.95
N ASP A 666 -16.46 20.90 -18.95
CA ASP A 666 -16.71 20.87 -17.51
C ASP A 666 -17.67 19.79 -16.99
N ALA A 667 -17.09 18.85 -16.23
CA ALA A 667 -17.77 18.16 -15.16
C ALA A 667 -16.75 17.95 -14.03
N ASP A 668 -16.66 18.98 -13.19
CA ASP A 668 -16.01 18.95 -11.89
C ASP A 668 -16.53 17.76 -11.07
N ILE A 669 -15.62 16.86 -10.69
CA ILE A 669 -15.94 15.76 -9.78
C ILE A 669 -15.81 16.31 -8.37
N PHE A 670 -16.95 16.69 -7.79
CA PHE A 670 -17.10 16.95 -6.37
C PHE A 670 -16.79 15.67 -5.58
N VAL A 671 -15.69 15.68 -4.82
CA VAL A 671 -15.39 14.68 -3.79
C VAL A 671 -15.89 15.22 -2.46
N SER A 672 -16.58 14.36 -1.70
CA SER A 672 -16.85 14.43 -0.24
C SER A 672 -18.28 14.80 0.17
N SER A 673 -18.88 13.92 0.98
CA SER A 673 -19.16 14.30 2.37
C SER A 673 -19.56 13.08 3.23
N VAL A 674 -18.73 12.79 4.23
CA VAL A 674 -19.13 12.06 5.44
C VAL A 674 -20.24 12.86 6.10
N HIS A 675 -21.40 12.26 6.34
CA HIS A 675 -22.44 12.86 7.17
C HIS A 675 -22.23 12.50 8.64
N ALA A 676 -22.11 13.54 9.45
CA ALA A 676 -22.03 13.54 10.90
C ALA A 676 -23.22 12.82 11.55
N GLU A 677 -22.95 11.96 12.53
CA GLU A 677 -24.00 11.41 13.37
C GLU A 677 -24.53 12.46 14.37
N LYS A 678 -25.85 12.52 14.42
CA LYS A 678 -26.63 13.26 15.41
C LYS A 678 -26.40 12.66 16.79
N THR A 679 -26.10 13.54 17.75
CA THR A 679 -26.13 13.27 19.19
C THR A 679 -27.45 12.61 19.65
N SER A 680 -27.35 11.50 20.38
CA SER A 680 -28.25 11.22 21.50
C SER A 680 -27.55 10.43 22.62
N LYS A 681 -27.63 11.04 23.81
CA LYS A 681 -27.08 10.70 25.14
C LYS A 681 -26.96 9.21 25.54
N ALA A 682 -25.81 8.97 26.20
CA ALA A 682 -25.57 8.10 27.35
C ALA A 682 -25.70 6.58 27.19
N THR A 683 -24.55 5.88 27.18
CA THR A 683 -24.08 5.12 28.34
C THR A 683 -22.55 5.04 28.28
N ILE A 684 -21.90 5.41 29.38
CA ILE A 684 -20.46 5.40 29.60
C ILE A 684 -20.06 3.97 29.94
N GLU A 685 -19.23 3.33 29.10
CA GLU A 685 -18.35 2.25 29.56
C GLU A 685 -16.92 2.58 29.15
N LYS A 686 -16.04 2.54 30.16
CA LYS A 686 -14.65 2.97 30.14
C LYS A 686 -13.80 2.04 29.26
N GLU A 687 -13.16 2.59 28.23
CA GLU A 687 -11.88 2.05 27.75
C GLU A 687 -10.75 2.74 28.53
N GLU A 688 -10.09 1.95 29.38
CA GLU A 688 -8.89 2.36 30.10
C GLU A 688 -7.71 2.55 29.15
N GLN A 689 -7.10 3.72 29.29
CA GLN A 689 -5.88 4.15 28.62
C GLN A 689 -4.68 3.33 29.10
N GLY A 690 -3.88 2.81 28.16
CA GLY A 690 -2.57 2.23 28.43
C GLY A 690 -1.44 3.11 27.90
N VAL A 691 -1.16 4.22 28.57
CA VAL A 691 0.14 4.90 28.55
C VAL A 691 1.00 4.22 29.61
N GLN A 692 2.16 3.64 29.26
CA GLN A 692 3.18 3.30 30.24
C GLN A 692 4.50 4.00 29.89
N LEU A 693 4.70 5.11 30.59
CA LEU A 693 5.99 5.72 30.87
C LEU A 693 6.82 4.74 31.72
N ILE A 694 8.06 4.51 31.30
CA ILE A 694 9.07 3.79 32.09
C ILE A 694 9.59 4.77 33.14
N THR A 695 9.39 4.47 34.42
CA THR A 695 10.12 5.09 35.52
C THR A 695 11.15 4.12 36.09
N GLU A 696 12.31 4.71 36.37
CA GLU A 696 13.58 4.20 36.84
C GLU A 696 13.54 3.11 37.94
N ILE A 697 14.45 2.15 37.79
CA ILE A 697 14.91 1.26 38.85
C ILE A 697 15.95 2.03 39.69
N ARG A 698 15.71 2.17 41.00
CA ARG A 698 16.78 2.47 41.97
C ARG A 698 17.17 1.17 42.67
N THR A 699 18.48 0.88 42.58
CA THR A 699 19.34 0.00 43.40
C THR A 699 18.73 -1.20 44.09
#